data_AF-A0A520QP51-F1
#
_entry.id   AF-A0A520QP51-F1
#
_cell.length_a   1.000
_cell.length_b   1.000
_cell.length_c   1.000
_cell.angle_alpha   90.00
_cell.angle_beta   90.00
_cell.angle_gamma   90.00
#
_symmetry.space_group_name_H-M   'P 1'
#
loop_
_entity.id
_entity.type
_entity.pdbx_description
1 polymer ?
#
loop_
_entity_poly.entity_id
_entity_poly.type
_entity_poly.pdbx_seq_one_letter_code
_entity_poly.pdbx_strand_id
1 'polypeptide(L)'
;MTDVLDTREQVQARLATREGLRDVIVRGVDLDGFSMGGDVEQVRFFRCRLAGVSLSGARLRNVAFAGCEMRGVSLEAARLASGVLRFVADGERQTDMAGALLRGAALQGAVFEGVILDGAVFDEAELSGAELSDCQLAASSFVGTTMELVTLRDCELRGARFDRALLRMATLERCDCADGTFERAILSDASPPGTSFEGARMVGARLDGVSWADVAVMPQRLEEAVLARADLSGRDLTGRYLDGCDLSRADLLGARLVRASFRGATLFQARLAQADASGACFDEADLREVAASCARLHGASLRQSRADGAIFTEADLREANLQGVRWPSAQLMEAKLEGADLTGARLDGVEARGVRLDGTTLRETNLSRADLAVTNLEGLRAERCDLTGANMARADLSKAVLLETDLSGARLSEARFDDAELSECWLSGADLSFATLCRARLSMADLSGANLERVDLTAASLHRAELFQLDLRTVRLSSETSLEAASMQKVDATGLDFSGCWLANADLREAKLVGAQLGGVRADQIELTGADLTNASLVRASLRAADLSDARLSDADLRGADLRGAQLRRASAVRARFELAVMSRSQCVEADLREARFDGADIRYSVVERCRLAGTSLRDADLEGCTLHGSSEHEATLTGANLTHVSRTDARREAAERFRPQRRGPLPEERA
;
A
#
# COMPACT_ATOMS: atom_id res chain seq x y z
N MET A 1 -21.49 -79.17 11.22
CA MET A 1 -20.69 -79.52 10.01
C MET A 1 -21.04 -78.46 8.99
N THR A 2 -20.05 -77.71 8.51
CA THR A 2 -20.27 -76.76 7.42
C THR A 2 -20.37 -77.58 6.14
N ASP A 3 -21.53 -77.56 5.49
CA ASP A 3 -21.75 -78.30 4.26
C ASP A 3 -20.93 -77.68 3.12
N VAL A 4 -20.27 -78.51 2.31
CA VAL A 4 -19.49 -78.06 1.15
C VAL A 4 -20.32 -78.30 -0.12
N LEU A 5 -20.50 -77.25 -0.91
CA LEU A 5 -21.19 -77.28 -2.21
C LEU A 5 -20.15 -77.10 -3.32
N ASP A 6 -19.96 -78.15 -4.12
CA ASP A 6 -18.94 -78.24 -5.16
C ASP A 6 -19.55 -78.27 -6.59
N THR A 7 -20.88 -78.25 -6.73
CA THR A 7 -21.56 -78.16 -8.03
C THR A 7 -22.63 -77.07 -8.10
N ARG A 8 -22.94 -76.60 -9.30
CA ARG A 8 -23.95 -75.56 -9.56
C ARG A 8 -25.35 -75.98 -9.11
N GLU A 9 -25.70 -77.24 -9.32
CA GLU A 9 -27.00 -77.82 -8.96
C GLU A 9 -27.19 -77.84 -7.45
N GLN A 10 -26.13 -78.12 -6.67
CA GLN A 10 -26.18 -78.10 -5.20
C GLN A 10 -26.47 -76.69 -4.67
N VAL A 11 -25.84 -75.66 -5.27
CA VAL A 11 -26.10 -74.26 -4.92
C VAL A 11 -27.53 -73.85 -5.29
N GLN A 12 -28.00 -74.22 -6.48
CA GLN A 12 -29.39 -73.97 -6.91
C GLN A 12 -30.42 -74.63 -5.99
N ALA A 13 -30.19 -75.89 -5.61
CA ALA A 13 -31.09 -76.62 -4.72
C ALA A 13 -31.21 -75.95 -3.34
N ARG A 14 -30.10 -75.42 -2.81
CA ARG A 14 -30.11 -74.66 -1.56
C ARG A 14 -30.86 -73.33 -1.69
N LEU A 15 -30.61 -72.57 -2.76
CA LEU A 15 -31.28 -71.29 -3.01
C LEU A 15 -32.79 -71.41 -3.28
N ALA A 16 -33.26 -72.57 -3.76
CA ALA A 16 -34.70 -72.85 -3.92
C ALA A 16 -35.42 -73.08 -2.58
N THR A 17 -34.69 -73.30 -1.48
CA THR A 17 -35.29 -73.41 -0.14
C THR A 17 -35.68 -72.02 0.38
N ARG A 18 -36.67 -71.97 1.27
CA ARG A 18 -37.06 -70.71 1.94
C ARG A 18 -35.99 -70.15 2.89
N GLU A 19 -34.93 -70.90 3.16
CA GLU A 19 -33.87 -70.53 4.12
C GLU A 19 -32.71 -69.77 3.47
N GLY A 20 -32.68 -69.65 2.13
CA GLY A 20 -31.59 -69.00 1.41
C GLY A 20 -30.30 -69.82 1.44
N LEU A 21 -29.16 -69.16 1.21
CA LEU A 21 -27.85 -69.83 1.25
C LEU A 21 -27.25 -69.62 2.64
N ARG A 22 -27.18 -70.70 3.42
CA ARG A 22 -26.82 -70.62 4.84
C ARG A 22 -25.88 -71.74 5.30
N ASP A 23 -24.92 -71.39 6.15
CA ASP A 23 -24.01 -72.31 6.87
C ASP A 23 -23.24 -73.28 5.94
N VAL A 24 -22.78 -72.77 4.78
CA VAL A 24 -22.13 -73.55 3.70
C VAL A 24 -20.82 -72.95 3.21
N ILE A 25 -19.94 -73.81 2.67
CA ILE A 25 -18.78 -73.42 1.86
C ILE A 25 -19.09 -73.76 0.40
N VAL A 26 -19.01 -72.79 -0.50
CA VAL A 26 -19.13 -73.01 -1.94
C VAL A 26 -17.73 -72.97 -2.54
N ARG A 27 -17.31 -74.04 -3.23
CA ARG A 27 -15.92 -74.17 -3.68
C ARG A 27 -15.83 -74.51 -5.17
N GLY A 28 -15.10 -73.69 -5.93
CA GLY A 28 -14.77 -73.98 -7.33
C GLY A 28 -15.97 -73.98 -8.30
N VAL A 29 -17.12 -73.48 -7.87
CA VAL A 29 -18.37 -73.53 -8.66
C VAL A 29 -18.47 -72.34 -9.62
N ASP A 30 -18.95 -72.60 -10.84
CA ASP A 30 -19.35 -71.58 -11.82
C ASP A 30 -20.83 -71.22 -11.65
N LEU A 31 -21.05 -69.96 -11.25
CA LEU A 31 -22.33 -69.33 -10.96
C LEU A 31 -22.50 -68.06 -11.81
N ASP A 32 -21.83 -67.94 -12.96
CA ASP A 32 -21.93 -66.75 -13.81
C ASP A 32 -23.39 -66.45 -14.21
N GLY A 33 -23.72 -65.15 -14.17
CA GLY A 33 -25.05 -64.61 -14.48
C GLY A 33 -26.16 -65.03 -13.50
N PHE A 34 -25.82 -65.65 -12.38
CA PHE A 34 -26.79 -66.14 -11.42
C PHE A 34 -27.38 -64.99 -10.58
N SER A 35 -28.67 -65.07 -10.23
CA SER A 35 -29.32 -64.11 -9.32
C SER A 35 -29.51 -64.74 -7.94
N MET A 36 -28.94 -64.10 -6.92
CA MET A 36 -28.98 -64.52 -5.52
C MET A 36 -29.62 -63.41 -4.68
N GLY A 37 -30.90 -63.12 -4.91
CA GLY A 37 -31.64 -62.05 -4.23
C GLY A 37 -32.16 -62.37 -2.81
N GLY A 38 -31.65 -63.42 -2.16
CA GLY A 38 -32.09 -63.91 -0.85
C GLY A 38 -31.11 -63.62 0.30
N ASP A 39 -31.46 -64.01 1.52
CA ASP A 39 -30.57 -63.93 2.68
C ASP A 39 -29.37 -64.89 2.46
N VAL A 40 -28.15 -64.38 2.60
CA VAL A 40 -26.89 -65.14 2.55
C VAL A 40 -26.21 -65.02 3.90
N GLU A 41 -26.17 -66.12 4.66
CA GLU A 41 -25.73 -66.12 6.06
C GLU A 41 -24.68 -67.20 6.32
N GLN A 42 -23.52 -66.83 6.89
CA GLN A 42 -22.44 -67.78 7.23
C GLN A 42 -21.94 -68.57 6.00
N VAL A 43 -21.73 -67.88 4.90
CA VAL A 43 -21.31 -68.50 3.63
C VAL A 43 -19.89 -68.09 3.26
N ARG A 44 -19.07 -69.06 2.86
CA ARG A 44 -17.76 -68.79 2.26
C ARG A 44 -17.70 -69.30 0.82
N PHE A 45 -17.51 -68.39 -0.12
CA PHE A 45 -17.18 -68.70 -1.50
C PHE A 45 -15.66 -68.76 -1.65
N PHE A 46 -15.16 -69.85 -2.23
CA PHE A 46 -13.73 -70.08 -2.43
C PHE A 46 -13.46 -70.48 -3.88
N ARG A 47 -12.70 -69.65 -4.62
CA ARG A 47 -12.33 -69.88 -6.02
C ARG A 47 -13.53 -70.09 -6.95
N CYS A 48 -14.64 -69.40 -6.70
CA CYS A 48 -15.86 -69.46 -7.53
C CYS A 48 -15.83 -68.45 -8.68
N ARG A 49 -16.52 -68.77 -9.78
CA ARG A 49 -16.88 -67.82 -10.85
C ARG A 49 -18.28 -67.30 -10.61
N LEU A 50 -18.40 -65.98 -10.56
CA LEU A 50 -19.58 -65.20 -10.15
C LEU A 50 -19.71 -63.94 -11.04
N ALA A 51 -19.19 -63.99 -12.26
CA ALA A 51 -19.23 -62.84 -13.16
C ALA A 51 -20.68 -62.48 -13.51
N GLY A 52 -21.02 -61.20 -13.41
CA GLY A 52 -22.37 -60.68 -13.66
C GLY A 52 -23.46 -61.18 -12.71
N VAL A 53 -23.09 -61.79 -11.57
CA VAL A 53 -24.05 -62.22 -10.55
C VAL A 53 -24.74 -61.00 -9.93
N SER A 54 -26.03 -61.13 -9.64
CA SER A 54 -26.80 -60.12 -8.90
C SER A 54 -27.10 -60.60 -7.48
N LEU A 55 -26.55 -59.87 -6.50
CA LEU A 55 -26.84 -59.90 -5.06
C LEU A 55 -27.62 -58.63 -4.67
N SER A 56 -28.31 -58.00 -5.61
CA SER A 56 -28.98 -56.72 -5.40
C SER A 56 -30.07 -56.86 -4.33
N GLY A 57 -30.06 -55.98 -3.32
CA GLY A 57 -30.97 -56.03 -2.18
C GLY A 57 -30.78 -57.21 -1.21
N ALA A 58 -29.77 -58.07 -1.44
CA ALA A 58 -29.51 -59.22 -0.58
C ALA A 58 -29.11 -58.79 0.85
N ARG A 59 -29.51 -59.59 1.84
CA ARG A 59 -29.00 -59.43 3.21
C ARG A 59 -27.81 -60.35 3.41
N LEU A 60 -26.66 -59.75 3.64
CA LEU A 60 -25.40 -60.46 3.82
C LEU A 60 -25.05 -60.49 5.30
N ARG A 61 -24.73 -61.69 5.82
CA ARG A 61 -24.34 -61.89 7.21
C ARG A 61 -23.18 -62.86 7.30
N ASN A 62 -22.00 -62.42 7.76
CA ASN A 62 -20.80 -63.26 7.85
C ASN A 62 -20.49 -64.00 6.53
N VAL A 63 -20.40 -63.24 5.44
CA VAL A 63 -20.14 -63.78 4.10
C VAL A 63 -18.70 -63.48 3.70
N ALA A 64 -18.01 -64.46 3.13
CA ALA A 64 -16.64 -64.28 2.66
C ALA A 64 -16.47 -64.77 1.21
N PHE A 65 -15.78 -63.99 0.39
CA PHE A 65 -15.36 -64.34 -0.96
C PHE A 65 -13.82 -64.36 -1.00
N ALA A 66 -13.25 -65.49 -1.37
CA ALA A 66 -11.81 -65.70 -1.40
C ALA A 66 -11.36 -66.24 -2.77
N GLY A 67 -10.52 -65.47 -3.47
CA GLY A 67 -9.99 -65.82 -4.80
C GLY A 67 -11.07 -66.00 -5.88
N CYS A 68 -12.18 -65.25 -5.77
CA CYS A 68 -13.33 -65.38 -6.67
C CYS A 68 -13.23 -64.46 -7.91
N GLU A 69 -13.74 -64.92 -9.05
CA GLU A 69 -13.93 -64.10 -10.25
C GLU A 69 -15.35 -63.51 -10.24
N MET A 70 -15.48 -62.22 -9.97
CA MET A 70 -16.74 -61.52 -9.67
C MET A 70 -16.92 -60.26 -10.54
N ARG A 71 -16.35 -60.25 -11.76
CA ARG A 71 -16.41 -59.08 -12.65
C ARG A 71 -17.86 -58.68 -12.93
N GLY A 72 -18.16 -57.39 -12.79
CA GLY A 72 -19.51 -56.85 -13.02
C GLY A 72 -20.59 -57.36 -12.06
N VAL A 73 -20.21 -57.93 -10.91
CA VAL A 73 -21.19 -58.34 -9.88
C VAL A 73 -22.00 -57.12 -9.40
N SER A 74 -23.29 -57.29 -9.20
CA SER A 74 -24.17 -56.27 -8.63
C SER A 74 -24.47 -56.57 -7.17
N LEU A 75 -24.09 -55.66 -6.28
CA LEU A 75 -24.49 -55.60 -4.87
C LEU A 75 -25.35 -54.37 -4.60
N GLU A 76 -26.03 -53.83 -5.62
CA GLU A 76 -26.84 -52.62 -5.48
C GLU A 76 -27.87 -52.76 -4.35
N ALA A 77 -27.89 -51.80 -3.44
CA ALA A 77 -28.74 -51.78 -2.25
C ALA A 77 -28.64 -53.04 -1.33
N ALA A 78 -27.59 -53.86 -1.47
CA ALA A 78 -27.33 -54.97 -0.56
C ALA A 78 -27.10 -54.44 0.86
N ARG A 79 -27.50 -55.21 1.88
CA ARG A 79 -27.46 -54.79 3.28
C ARG A 79 -26.67 -55.77 4.13
N LEU A 80 -25.72 -55.26 4.90
CA LEU A 80 -25.14 -55.99 6.02
C LEU A 80 -26.12 -56.03 7.18
N ALA A 81 -26.69 -57.21 7.46
CA ALA A 81 -27.65 -57.39 8.55
C ALA A 81 -26.96 -57.61 9.92
N SER A 82 -25.70 -58.06 9.92
CA SER A 82 -24.73 -58.09 11.04
C SER A 82 -23.52 -58.97 10.67
N GLY A 83 -22.38 -58.80 11.35
CA GLY A 83 -21.18 -59.59 11.06
C GLY A 83 -20.35 -59.02 9.90
N VAL A 84 -19.28 -59.72 9.52
CA VAL A 84 -18.27 -59.18 8.60
C VAL A 84 -18.49 -59.71 7.18
N LEU A 85 -18.57 -58.81 6.22
CA LEU A 85 -18.44 -59.14 4.80
C LEU A 85 -16.97 -59.01 4.40
N ARG A 86 -16.37 -60.10 3.90
CA ARG A 86 -14.94 -60.12 3.54
C ARG A 86 -14.75 -60.49 2.08
N PHE A 87 -13.94 -59.70 1.38
CA PHE A 87 -13.40 -60.02 0.06
C PHE A 87 -11.89 -60.08 0.21
N VAL A 88 -11.29 -61.23 -0.06
CA VAL A 88 -9.86 -61.44 0.18
C VAL A 88 -9.20 -62.19 -0.96
N ALA A 89 -7.91 -61.97 -1.16
CA ALA A 89 -7.09 -62.90 -1.90
C ALA A 89 -6.96 -64.25 -1.16
N ASP A 90 -6.69 -65.34 -1.88
CA ASP A 90 -6.49 -66.67 -1.31
C ASP A 90 -5.02 -67.14 -1.30
N GLY A 91 -4.09 -66.20 -1.48
CA GLY A 91 -2.65 -66.43 -1.57
C GLY A 91 -2.13 -66.69 -2.99
N GLU A 92 -2.93 -67.28 -3.89
CA GLU A 92 -2.56 -67.51 -5.29
C GLU A 92 -3.38 -66.66 -6.27
N ARG A 93 -4.59 -66.26 -5.87
CA ARG A 93 -5.53 -65.49 -6.69
C ARG A 93 -6.13 -64.33 -5.90
N GLN A 94 -6.12 -63.16 -6.52
CA GLN A 94 -6.91 -62.01 -6.05
C GLN A 94 -8.40 -62.26 -6.29
N THR A 95 -9.25 -61.67 -5.46
CA THR A 95 -10.68 -61.58 -5.78
C THR A 95 -10.86 -60.45 -6.80
N ASP A 96 -11.45 -60.76 -7.95
CA ASP A 96 -11.59 -59.83 -9.07
C ASP A 96 -13.04 -59.33 -9.16
N MET A 97 -13.28 -58.11 -8.71
CA MET A 97 -14.55 -57.41 -8.72
C MET A 97 -14.52 -56.20 -9.66
N ALA A 98 -13.70 -56.23 -10.73
CA ALA A 98 -13.64 -55.13 -11.67
C ALA A 98 -15.02 -54.82 -12.26
N GLY A 99 -15.39 -53.53 -12.27
CA GLY A 99 -16.69 -53.04 -12.73
C GLY A 99 -17.89 -53.42 -11.85
N ALA A 100 -17.67 -53.85 -10.60
CA ALA A 100 -18.76 -54.18 -9.68
C ALA A 100 -19.69 -52.96 -9.43
N LEU A 101 -20.98 -53.24 -9.31
CA LEU A 101 -22.02 -52.23 -9.06
C LEU A 101 -22.50 -52.32 -7.60
N LEU A 102 -22.07 -51.40 -6.76
CA LEU A 102 -22.36 -51.36 -5.31
C LEU A 102 -23.17 -50.13 -4.90
N ARG A 103 -23.93 -49.54 -5.84
CA ARG A 103 -24.72 -48.33 -5.59
C ARG A 103 -25.66 -48.51 -4.40
N GLY A 104 -25.63 -47.59 -3.44
CA GLY A 104 -26.51 -47.60 -2.28
C GLY A 104 -26.33 -48.81 -1.34
N ALA A 105 -25.26 -49.60 -1.48
CA ALA A 105 -25.02 -50.75 -0.64
C ALA A 105 -24.62 -50.33 0.79
N ALA A 106 -25.14 -51.04 1.79
CA ALA A 106 -24.75 -50.86 3.19
C ALA A 106 -23.66 -51.87 3.55
N LEU A 107 -22.41 -51.40 3.49
CA LEU A 107 -21.15 -52.14 3.56
C LEU A 107 -20.29 -51.72 4.78
N GLN A 108 -20.92 -51.29 5.87
CA GLN A 108 -20.24 -50.86 7.09
C GLN A 108 -19.32 -51.96 7.64
N GLY A 109 -18.07 -51.62 7.92
CA GLY A 109 -17.08 -52.57 8.44
C GLY A 109 -16.74 -53.72 7.49
N ALA A 110 -17.07 -53.61 6.20
CA ALA A 110 -16.64 -54.59 5.20
C ALA A 110 -15.10 -54.56 5.05
N VAL A 111 -14.52 -55.72 4.79
CA VAL A 111 -13.06 -55.88 4.62
C VAL A 111 -12.75 -56.30 3.19
N PHE A 112 -11.87 -55.54 2.54
CA PHE A 112 -11.32 -55.82 1.22
C PHE A 112 -9.80 -55.90 1.33
N GLU A 113 -9.22 -57.07 1.03
CA GLU A 113 -7.79 -57.31 1.14
C GLU A 113 -7.25 -57.91 -0.17
N GLY A 114 -6.43 -57.17 -0.90
CA GLY A 114 -5.85 -57.64 -2.17
C GLY A 114 -6.90 -57.83 -3.28
N VAL A 115 -7.93 -56.97 -3.32
CA VAL A 115 -9.07 -57.09 -4.24
C VAL A 115 -8.91 -56.14 -5.44
N ILE A 116 -9.24 -56.62 -6.64
CA ILE A 116 -9.34 -55.78 -7.85
C ILE A 116 -10.75 -55.20 -7.94
N LEU A 117 -10.85 -53.88 -7.89
CA LEU A 117 -12.09 -53.09 -7.89
C LEU A 117 -12.03 -51.97 -8.93
N ASP A 118 -11.19 -52.10 -9.95
CA ASP A 118 -11.07 -51.13 -11.02
C ASP A 118 -12.43 -50.85 -11.67
N GLY A 119 -12.78 -49.57 -11.79
CA GLY A 119 -14.05 -49.12 -12.34
C GLY A 119 -15.29 -49.51 -11.52
N ALA A 120 -15.13 -50.01 -10.29
CA ALA A 120 -16.25 -50.33 -9.40
C ALA A 120 -17.01 -49.05 -8.99
N VAL A 121 -18.32 -49.19 -8.75
CA VAL A 121 -19.24 -48.08 -8.49
C VAL A 121 -19.87 -48.23 -7.11
N PHE A 122 -19.36 -47.47 -6.14
CA PHE A 122 -19.83 -47.36 -4.76
C PHE A 122 -20.73 -46.15 -4.51
N ASP A 123 -21.22 -45.47 -5.56
CA ASP A 123 -22.00 -44.24 -5.40
C ASP A 123 -23.14 -44.40 -4.38
N GLU A 124 -23.25 -43.46 -3.45
CA GLU A 124 -24.24 -43.43 -2.36
C GLU A 124 -24.21 -44.66 -1.42
N ALA A 125 -23.16 -45.47 -1.48
CA ALA A 125 -22.96 -46.58 -0.55
C ALA A 125 -22.54 -46.07 0.84
N GLU A 126 -22.60 -46.97 1.81
CA GLU A 126 -22.23 -46.73 3.19
C GLU A 126 -21.10 -47.70 3.58
N LEU A 127 -19.89 -47.15 3.69
CA LEU A 127 -18.62 -47.84 3.94
C LEU A 127 -17.99 -47.38 5.26
N SER A 128 -18.75 -46.79 6.18
CA SER A 128 -18.17 -46.35 7.46
C SER A 128 -17.50 -47.50 8.20
N GLY A 129 -16.27 -47.25 8.65
CA GLY A 129 -15.41 -48.24 9.32
C GLY A 129 -14.94 -49.40 8.43
N ALA A 130 -15.17 -49.36 7.10
CA ALA A 130 -14.65 -50.38 6.20
C ALA A 130 -13.11 -50.33 6.12
N GLU A 131 -12.51 -51.49 5.86
CA GLU A 131 -11.06 -51.65 5.72
C GLU A 131 -10.75 -52.13 4.31
N LEU A 132 -9.93 -51.36 3.58
CA LEU A 132 -9.44 -51.69 2.26
C LEU A 132 -7.90 -51.65 2.31
N SER A 133 -7.26 -52.78 2.04
CA SER A 133 -5.81 -52.91 2.01
C SER A 133 -5.35 -53.59 0.73
N ASP A 134 -4.29 -53.05 0.11
CA ASP A 134 -3.68 -53.59 -1.11
C ASP A 134 -4.68 -53.74 -2.29
N CYS A 135 -5.67 -52.85 -2.36
CA CYS A 135 -6.73 -52.88 -3.37
C CYS A 135 -6.39 -52.05 -4.61
N GLN A 136 -6.73 -52.59 -5.79
CA GLN A 136 -6.73 -51.85 -7.06
C GLN A 136 -8.11 -51.20 -7.25
N LEU A 137 -8.16 -49.87 -7.31
CA LEU A 137 -9.39 -49.08 -7.32
C LEU A 137 -9.33 -48.00 -8.40
N ALA A 138 -8.58 -48.24 -9.47
CA ALA A 138 -8.39 -47.25 -10.53
C ALA A 138 -9.74 -46.93 -11.20
N ALA A 139 -9.99 -45.63 -11.44
CA ALA A 139 -11.23 -45.12 -12.03
C ALA A 139 -12.53 -45.57 -11.33
N SER A 140 -12.43 -45.99 -10.07
CA SER A 140 -13.61 -46.33 -9.25
C SER A 140 -14.39 -45.07 -8.85
N SER A 141 -15.67 -45.25 -8.51
CA SER A 141 -16.58 -44.17 -8.17
C SER A 141 -17.11 -44.33 -6.75
N PHE A 142 -16.90 -43.31 -5.94
CA PHE A 142 -17.36 -43.18 -4.56
C PHE A 142 -18.22 -41.90 -4.39
N VAL A 143 -18.95 -41.49 -5.42
CA VAL A 143 -19.69 -40.22 -5.39
C VAL A 143 -20.80 -40.27 -4.35
N GLY A 144 -20.80 -39.31 -3.41
CA GLY A 144 -21.81 -39.23 -2.34
C GLY A 144 -21.77 -40.39 -1.33
N THR A 145 -20.67 -41.15 -1.28
CA THR A 145 -20.50 -42.29 -0.38
C THR A 145 -20.23 -41.81 1.04
N THR A 146 -20.80 -42.48 2.04
CA THR A 146 -20.39 -42.29 3.43
C THR A 146 -19.25 -43.24 3.73
N MET A 147 -18.11 -42.70 4.15
CA MET A 147 -16.85 -43.44 4.40
C MET A 147 -16.20 -42.94 5.70
N GLU A 148 -17.00 -42.64 6.73
CA GLU A 148 -16.45 -42.15 7.99
C GLU A 148 -15.62 -43.24 8.67
N LEU A 149 -14.45 -42.89 9.20
CA LEU A 149 -13.52 -43.85 9.82
C LEU A 149 -13.07 -44.99 8.90
N VAL A 150 -13.19 -44.84 7.58
CA VAL A 150 -12.66 -45.82 6.62
C VAL A 150 -11.14 -45.89 6.73
N THR A 151 -10.58 -47.10 6.58
CA THR A 151 -9.15 -47.29 6.43
C THR A 151 -8.84 -47.75 5.01
N LEU A 152 -8.09 -46.92 4.28
CA LEU A 152 -7.51 -47.23 2.98
C LEU A 152 -5.99 -47.32 3.17
N ARG A 153 -5.41 -48.47 2.85
CA ARG A 153 -3.97 -48.74 3.02
C ARG A 153 -3.41 -49.33 1.73
N ASP A 154 -2.34 -48.75 1.22
CA ASP A 154 -1.63 -49.26 0.04
C ASP A 154 -2.58 -49.48 -1.16
N CYS A 155 -3.57 -48.59 -1.32
CA CYS A 155 -4.58 -48.67 -2.38
C CYS A 155 -4.21 -47.83 -3.61
N GLU A 156 -4.46 -48.37 -4.80
CA GLU A 156 -4.30 -47.68 -6.09
C GLU A 156 -5.61 -46.98 -6.48
N LEU A 157 -5.71 -45.68 -6.23
CA LEU A 157 -6.93 -44.87 -6.39
C LEU A 157 -6.83 -43.89 -7.57
N ARG A 158 -5.99 -44.20 -8.57
CA ARG A 158 -5.76 -43.30 -9.69
C ARG A 158 -7.06 -43.02 -10.46
N GLY A 159 -7.39 -41.74 -10.62
CA GLY A 159 -8.61 -41.29 -11.29
C GLY A 159 -9.91 -41.67 -10.56
N ALA A 160 -9.84 -42.12 -9.30
CA ALA A 160 -11.02 -42.42 -8.51
C ALA A 160 -11.80 -41.13 -8.17
N ARG A 161 -13.13 -41.25 -8.07
CA ARG A 161 -14.03 -40.11 -7.83
C ARG A 161 -14.67 -40.17 -6.45
N PHE A 162 -14.35 -39.22 -5.59
CA PHE A 162 -14.86 -39.04 -4.24
C PHE A 162 -15.76 -37.81 -4.09
N ASP A 163 -16.35 -37.33 -5.20
CA ASP A 163 -17.13 -36.09 -5.17
C ASP A 163 -18.30 -36.19 -4.18
N ARG A 164 -18.41 -35.22 -3.27
CA ARG A 164 -19.38 -35.19 -2.17
C ARG A 164 -19.31 -36.38 -1.20
N ALA A 165 -18.23 -37.16 -1.20
CA ALA A 165 -18.04 -38.25 -0.25
C ALA A 165 -17.74 -37.72 1.16
N LEU A 166 -18.14 -38.49 2.18
CA LEU A 166 -17.90 -38.19 3.60
C LEU A 166 -16.77 -39.08 4.13
N LEU A 167 -15.56 -38.54 4.17
CA LEU A 167 -14.32 -39.20 4.59
C LEU A 167 -13.83 -38.66 5.94
N ARG A 168 -14.76 -38.34 6.86
CA ARG A 168 -14.40 -37.78 8.17
C ARG A 168 -13.58 -38.80 8.96
N MET A 169 -12.45 -38.36 9.52
CA MET A 169 -11.53 -39.22 10.29
C MET A 169 -11.05 -40.45 9.50
N ALA A 170 -11.05 -40.39 8.17
CA ALA A 170 -10.55 -41.47 7.32
C ALA A 170 -9.03 -41.59 7.43
N THR A 171 -8.52 -42.81 7.32
CA THR A 171 -7.08 -43.08 7.17
C THR A 171 -6.81 -43.43 5.71
N LEU A 172 -5.93 -42.68 5.04
CA LEU A 172 -5.47 -42.93 3.68
C LEU A 172 -3.95 -43.11 3.73
N GLU A 173 -3.48 -44.30 4.06
CA GLU A 173 -2.05 -44.56 4.23
C GLU A 173 -1.44 -45.11 2.93
N ARG A 174 -0.43 -44.40 2.40
CA ARG A 174 0.31 -44.78 1.19
C ARG A 174 -0.60 -45.08 -0.02
N CYS A 175 -1.66 -44.32 -0.20
CA CYS A 175 -2.53 -44.43 -1.36
C CYS A 175 -1.99 -43.64 -2.55
N ASP A 176 -2.24 -44.12 -3.77
CA ASP A 176 -2.05 -43.33 -5.00
C ASP A 176 -3.39 -42.71 -5.42
N CYS A 177 -3.67 -41.47 -5.00
CA CYS A 177 -4.87 -40.73 -5.38
C CYS A 177 -4.64 -39.83 -6.62
N ALA A 178 -3.65 -40.15 -7.46
CA ALA A 178 -3.32 -39.32 -8.61
C ALA A 178 -4.51 -39.13 -9.55
N ASP A 179 -4.68 -37.91 -10.05
CA ASP A 179 -5.76 -37.50 -10.97
C ASP A 179 -7.20 -37.73 -10.43
N GLY A 180 -7.34 -38.07 -9.14
CA GLY A 180 -8.62 -38.29 -8.49
C GLY A 180 -9.40 -36.99 -8.23
N THR A 181 -10.71 -37.11 -8.10
CA THR A 181 -11.59 -35.98 -7.77
C THR A 181 -12.16 -36.14 -6.37
N PHE A 182 -12.17 -35.05 -5.61
CA PHE A 182 -12.70 -34.95 -4.24
C PHE A 182 -13.56 -33.69 -4.14
N GLU A 183 -14.29 -33.35 -5.21
CA GLU A 183 -15.00 -32.08 -5.26
C GLU A 183 -16.10 -32.05 -4.20
N ARG A 184 -16.04 -31.04 -3.32
CA ARG A 184 -16.94 -30.90 -2.16
C ARG A 184 -16.97 -32.12 -1.23
N ALA A 185 -15.92 -32.93 -1.24
CA ALA A 185 -15.75 -34.02 -0.29
C ALA A 185 -15.46 -33.46 1.12
N ILE A 186 -15.79 -34.23 2.16
CA ILE A 186 -15.51 -33.87 3.55
C ILE A 186 -14.44 -34.82 4.09
N LEU A 187 -13.20 -34.34 4.17
CA LEU A 187 -12.07 -35.08 4.72
C LEU A 187 -11.66 -34.55 6.10
N SER A 188 -12.55 -33.86 6.82
CA SER A 188 -12.22 -33.26 8.11
C SER A 188 -11.61 -34.31 9.05
N ASP A 189 -10.49 -33.95 9.68
CA ASP A 189 -9.70 -34.79 10.59
C ASP A 189 -9.14 -36.09 9.96
N ALA A 190 -9.06 -36.17 8.63
CA ALA A 190 -8.45 -37.33 7.95
C ALA A 190 -6.92 -37.36 8.09
N SER A 191 -6.36 -38.56 8.03
CA SER A 191 -4.91 -38.81 8.09
C SER A 191 -4.44 -39.49 6.80
N PRO A 192 -3.79 -38.74 5.88
CA PRO A 192 -3.27 -39.29 4.63
C PRO A 192 -1.73 -39.47 4.57
N PRO A 193 -1.06 -40.18 5.51
CA PRO A 193 0.39 -40.29 5.51
C PRO A 193 0.91 -41.11 4.33
N GLY A 194 1.95 -40.60 3.67
CA GLY A 194 2.55 -41.20 2.48
C GLY A 194 1.67 -41.21 1.24
N THR A 195 0.47 -40.63 1.29
CA THR A 195 -0.46 -40.60 0.17
C THR A 195 -0.08 -39.53 -0.85
N SER A 196 -0.18 -39.87 -2.13
CA SER A 196 0.03 -38.95 -3.25
C SER A 196 -1.29 -38.40 -3.76
N PHE A 197 -1.41 -37.07 -3.83
CA PHE A 197 -2.52 -36.38 -4.49
C PHE A 197 -2.08 -35.71 -5.79
N GLU A 198 -1.10 -36.29 -6.49
CA GLU A 198 -0.59 -35.72 -7.74
C GLU A 198 -1.72 -35.46 -8.76
N GLY A 199 -1.86 -34.22 -9.24
CA GLY A 199 -2.93 -33.85 -10.19
C GLY A 199 -4.35 -33.85 -9.61
N ALA A 200 -4.54 -34.27 -8.36
CA ALA A 200 -5.88 -34.40 -7.77
C ALA A 200 -6.60 -33.05 -7.63
N ARG A 201 -7.93 -33.12 -7.70
CA ARG A 201 -8.84 -31.98 -7.62
C ARG A 201 -9.66 -32.05 -6.34
N MET A 202 -9.53 -31.04 -5.48
CA MET A 202 -10.21 -30.94 -4.19
C MET A 202 -11.02 -29.63 -4.08
N VAL A 203 -11.65 -29.23 -5.18
CA VAL A 203 -12.38 -27.96 -5.25
C VAL A 203 -13.57 -27.97 -4.28
N GLY A 204 -13.64 -26.97 -3.40
CA GLY A 204 -14.68 -26.84 -2.38
C GLY A 204 -14.64 -27.92 -1.28
N ALA A 205 -13.56 -28.70 -1.19
CA ALA A 205 -13.43 -29.77 -0.21
C ALA A 205 -13.25 -29.20 1.21
N ARG A 206 -13.77 -29.91 2.22
CA ARG A 206 -13.51 -29.60 3.63
C ARG A 206 -12.31 -30.40 4.11
N LEU A 207 -11.23 -29.69 4.40
CA LEU A 207 -9.92 -30.24 4.75
C LEU A 207 -9.46 -29.77 6.15
N ASP A 208 -10.39 -29.28 6.96
CA ASP A 208 -10.12 -28.82 8.32
C ASP A 208 -9.69 -29.98 9.21
N GLY A 209 -8.53 -29.85 9.88
CA GLY A 209 -7.98 -30.89 10.74
C GLY A 209 -7.18 -32.00 10.04
N VAL A 210 -7.05 -31.95 8.71
CA VAL A 210 -6.23 -32.92 7.97
C VAL A 210 -4.74 -32.79 8.34
N SER A 211 -4.09 -33.92 8.59
CA SER A 211 -2.64 -33.97 8.86
C SER A 211 -1.82 -33.99 7.56
N TRP A 212 -1.25 -32.85 7.17
CA TRP A 212 -0.48 -32.71 5.92
C TRP A 212 1.03 -32.99 6.07
N ALA A 213 1.52 -33.24 7.30
CA ALA A 213 2.95 -33.35 7.61
C ALA A 213 3.67 -34.45 6.82
N ASP A 214 2.99 -35.57 6.55
CA ASP A 214 3.57 -36.75 5.89
C ASP A 214 2.95 -37.05 4.52
N VAL A 215 2.19 -36.11 3.94
CA VAL A 215 1.65 -36.26 2.58
C VAL A 215 2.79 -36.22 1.57
N ALA A 216 2.80 -37.19 0.64
CA ALA A 216 3.87 -37.33 -0.33
C ALA A 216 3.82 -36.24 -1.41
N VAL A 217 2.62 -35.95 -1.92
CA VAL A 217 2.39 -34.92 -2.95
C VAL A 217 1.10 -34.17 -2.62
N MET A 218 1.18 -32.84 -2.53
CA MET A 218 0.03 -31.97 -2.32
C MET A 218 -0.90 -31.94 -3.55
N PRO A 219 -2.23 -31.85 -3.36
CA PRO A 219 -3.20 -31.74 -4.46
C PRO A 219 -2.93 -30.53 -5.36
N GLN A 220 -3.25 -30.66 -6.65
CA GLN A 220 -3.00 -29.60 -7.63
C GLN A 220 -4.00 -28.44 -7.52
N ARG A 221 -5.27 -28.79 -7.27
CA ARG A 221 -6.41 -27.87 -7.30
C ARG A 221 -7.14 -27.93 -5.97
N LEU A 222 -7.10 -26.82 -5.24
CA LEU A 222 -7.67 -26.64 -3.91
C LEU A 222 -8.69 -25.50 -3.87
N GLU A 223 -9.10 -24.96 -5.02
CA GLU A 223 -9.95 -23.78 -5.06
C GLU A 223 -11.20 -23.92 -4.17
N GLU A 224 -11.54 -22.87 -3.42
CA GLU A 224 -12.65 -22.85 -2.46
C GLU A 224 -12.58 -23.89 -1.33
N ALA A 225 -11.47 -24.61 -1.17
CA ALA A 225 -11.31 -25.58 -0.09
C ALA A 225 -11.18 -24.90 1.28
N VAL A 226 -11.60 -25.62 2.33
CA VAL A 226 -11.48 -25.18 3.72
C VAL A 226 -10.26 -25.83 4.35
N LEU A 227 -9.19 -25.06 4.50
CA LEU A 227 -7.91 -25.41 5.12
C LEU A 227 -7.65 -24.60 6.41
N ALA A 228 -8.71 -24.10 7.05
CA ALA A 228 -8.59 -23.31 8.25
C ALA A 228 -7.84 -24.07 9.36
N ARG A 229 -6.82 -23.43 9.94
CA ARG A 229 -5.91 -24.01 10.95
C ARG A 229 -5.09 -25.21 10.47
N ALA A 230 -4.97 -25.44 9.15
CA ALA A 230 -4.11 -26.49 8.62
C ALA A 230 -2.64 -26.19 8.93
N ASP A 231 -1.88 -27.22 9.29
CA ASP A 231 -0.42 -27.16 9.33
C ASP A 231 0.11 -27.52 7.93
N LEU A 232 0.58 -26.50 7.23
CA LEU A 232 1.22 -26.57 5.91
C LEU A 232 2.69 -26.13 6.00
N SER A 233 3.28 -26.17 7.19
CA SER A 233 4.65 -25.73 7.42
C SER A 233 5.66 -26.53 6.58
N GLY A 234 6.58 -25.80 5.95
CA GLY A 234 7.60 -26.35 5.05
C GLY A 234 7.07 -27.10 3.83
N ARG A 235 5.75 -27.10 3.56
CA ARG A 235 5.17 -27.84 2.44
C ARG A 235 5.49 -27.18 1.11
N ASP A 236 5.55 -28.01 0.07
CA ASP A 236 5.66 -27.56 -1.30
C ASP A 236 4.28 -27.37 -1.94
N LEU A 237 3.94 -26.11 -2.15
CA LEU A 237 2.70 -25.64 -2.77
C LEU A 237 3.00 -24.89 -4.08
N THR A 238 4.17 -25.13 -4.69
CA THR A 238 4.59 -24.47 -5.93
C THR A 238 3.56 -24.66 -7.04
N GLY A 239 3.10 -23.54 -7.62
CA GLY A 239 2.16 -23.56 -8.75
C GLY A 239 0.80 -24.18 -8.46
N ARG A 240 0.41 -24.32 -7.18
CA ARG A 240 -0.90 -24.84 -6.78
C ARG A 240 -1.99 -23.76 -6.86
N TYR A 241 -3.23 -24.19 -7.11
CA TYR A 241 -4.40 -23.31 -7.20
C TYR A 241 -5.17 -23.32 -5.88
N LEU A 242 -5.07 -22.25 -5.10
CA LEU A 242 -5.74 -22.04 -3.81
C LEU A 242 -6.71 -20.85 -3.86
N ASP A 243 -7.23 -20.54 -5.05
CA ASP A 243 -8.15 -19.41 -5.24
C ASP A 243 -9.42 -19.60 -4.39
N GLY A 244 -9.82 -18.56 -3.66
CA GLY A 244 -10.99 -18.60 -2.76
C GLY A 244 -10.87 -19.55 -1.56
N CYS A 245 -9.70 -20.16 -1.30
CA CYS A 245 -9.51 -21.02 -0.14
C CYS A 245 -9.72 -20.28 1.19
N ASP A 246 -10.24 -20.98 2.19
CA ASP A 246 -10.15 -20.55 3.58
C ASP A 246 -8.90 -21.16 4.23
N LEU A 247 -7.86 -20.33 4.38
CA LEU A 247 -6.60 -20.61 5.06
C LEU A 247 -6.51 -19.83 6.38
N SER A 248 -7.64 -19.43 6.97
CA SER A 248 -7.65 -18.68 8.22
C SER A 248 -6.87 -19.42 9.29
N ARG A 249 -5.89 -18.75 9.90
CA ARG A 249 -5.00 -19.28 10.94
C ARG A 249 -4.19 -20.51 10.52
N ALA A 250 -4.01 -20.77 9.22
CA ALA A 250 -3.13 -21.84 8.75
C ALA A 250 -1.66 -21.51 9.08
N ASP A 251 -0.86 -22.55 9.33
CA ASP A 251 0.59 -22.41 9.46
C ASP A 251 1.25 -22.72 8.11
N LEU A 252 1.85 -21.71 7.49
CA LEU A 252 2.59 -21.78 6.23
C LEU A 252 4.07 -21.40 6.47
N LEU A 253 4.57 -21.52 7.71
CA LEU A 253 5.95 -21.21 8.07
C LEU A 253 6.93 -21.94 7.15
N GLY A 254 7.77 -21.18 6.45
CA GLY A 254 8.78 -21.73 5.54
C GLY A 254 8.23 -22.51 4.34
N ALA A 255 6.92 -22.44 4.06
CA ALA A 255 6.32 -23.14 2.93
C ALA A 255 6.81 -22.56 1.59
N ARG A 256 6.86 -23.41 0.56
CA ARG A 256 7.23 -23.00 -0.81
C ARG A 256 5.96 -22.75 -1.61
N LEU A 257 5.64 -21.47 -1.81
CA LEU A 257 4.42 -20.95 -2.45
C LEU A 257 4.71 -20.34 -3.83
N VAL A 258 5.88 -20.63 -4.40
CA VAL A 258 6.35 -20.02 -5.65
C VAL A 258 5.33 -20.19 -6.76
N ARG A 259 4.88 -19.08 -7.35
CA ARG A 259 3.85 -19.03 -8.42
C ARG A 259 2.51 -19.71 -8.07
N ALA A 260 2.22 -19.92 -6.79
CA ALA A 260 0.91 -20.38 -6.36
C ALA A 260 -0.13 -19.26 -6.50
N SER A 261 -1.39 -19.64 -6.69
CA SER A 261 -2.52 -18.70 -6.81
C SER A 261 -3.37 -18.74 -5.55
N PHE A 262 -3.62 -17.58 -4.96
CA PHE A 262 -4.43 -17.34 -3.75
C PHE A 262 -5.47 -16.25 -4.03
N ARG A 263 -5.96 -16.13 -5.26
CA ARG A 263 -6.87 -15.03 -5.63
C ARG A 263 -8.15 -15.10 -4.79
N GLY A 264 -8.49 -14.02 -4.12
CA GLY A 264 -9.66 -13.95 -3.23
C GLY A 264 -9.64 -14.93 -2.06
N ALA A 265 -8.49 -15.55 -1.75
CA ALA A 265 -8.37 -16.47 -0.62
C ALA A 265 -8.40 -15.70 0.71
N THR A 266 -8.84 -16.37 1.78
CA THR A 266 -8.81 -15.84 3.14
C THR A 266 -7.62 -16.42 3.89
N LEU A 267 -6.65 -15.58 4.23
CA LEU A 267 -5.45 -15.92 5.01
C LEU A 267 -5.42 -15.16 6.36
N PHE A 268 -6.60 -14.80 6.87
CA PHE A 268 -6.73 -14.06 8.13
C PHE A 268 -5.95 -14.75 9.26
N GLN A 269 -5.02 -14.03 9.89
CA GLN A 269 -4.15 -14.55 10.95
C GLN A 269 -3.27 -15.77 10.57
N ALA A 270 -3.04 -16.01 9.28
CA ALA A 270 -2.13 -17.08 8.85
C ALA A 270 -0.66 -16.73 9.14
N ARG A 271 0.20 -17.75 9.25
CA ARG A 271 1.64 -17.59 9.48
C ARG A 271 2.39 -17.88 8.19
N LEU A 272 2.96 -16.87 7.56
CA LEU A 272 3.79 -16.97 6.35
C LEU A 272 5.26 -16.61 6.59
N ALA A 273 5.69 -16.52 7.86
CA ALA A 273 7.07 -16.16 8.16
C ALA A 273 8.06 -17.09 7.42
N GLN A 274 9.08 -16.50 6.81
CA GLN A 274 10.11 -17.19 6.02
C GLN A 274 9.60 -18.01 4.81
N ALA A 275 8.31 -17.92 4.46
CA ALA A 275 7.77 -18.59 3.28
C ALA A 275 8.37 -18.00 1.99
N ASP A 276 8.50 -18.84 0.96
CA ASP A 276 8.88 -18.39 -0.38
C ASP A 276 7.65 -18.32 -1.28
N ALA A 277 7.08 -17.12 -1.38
CA ALA A 277 5.94 -16.77 -2.21
C ALA A 277 6.35 -15.94 -3.44
N SER A 278 7.56 -16.15 -3.95
CA SER A 278 8.05 -15.44 -5.13
C SER A 278 7.14 -15.69 -6.34
N GLY A 279 6.68 -14.61 -6.97
CA GLY A 279 5.75 -14.65 -8.10
C GLY A 279 4.36 -15.24 -7.80
N ALA A 280 3.99 -15.42 -6.52
CA ALA A 280 2.65 -15.86 -6.14
C ALA A 280 1.61 -14.75 -6.41
N CYS A 281 0.33 -15.13 -6.51
CA CYS A 281 -0.77 -14.19 -6.72
C CYS A 281 -1.74 -14.19 -5.54
N PHE A 282 -1.75 -13.11 -4.77
CA PHE A 282 -2.65 -12.81 -3.66
C PHE A 282 -3.65 -11.70 -4.03
N ASP A 283 -3.98 -11.55 -5.31
CA ASP A 283 -4.92 -10.52 -5.75
C ASP A 283 -6.26 -10.69 -5.01
N GLU A 284 -6.79 -9.61 -4.46
CA GLU A 284 -8.05 -9.56 -3.71
C GLU A 284 -8.09 -10.46 -2.45
N ALA A 285 -6.94 -11.01 -2.02
CA ALA A 285 -6.87 -11.87 -0.85
C ALA A 285 -7.06 -11.07 0.46
N ASP A 286 -7.61 -11.74 1.47
CA ASP A 286 -7.69 -11.23 2.84
C ASP A 286 -6.47 -11.70 3.65
N LEU A 287 -5.47 -10.83 3.76
CA LEU A 287 -4.21 -11.00 4.48
C LEU A 287 -4.21 -10.26 5.82
N ARG A 288 -5.37 -9.87 6.35
CA ARG A 288 -5.45 -9.13 7.63
C ARG A 288 -4.80 -9.92 8.76
N GLU A 289 -3.99 -9.24 9.55
CA GLU A 289 -3.24 -9.80 10.68
C GLU A 289 -2.32 -10.99 10.32
N VAL A 290 -1.91 -11.11 9.05
CA VAL A 290 -0.98 -12.17 8.63
C VAL A 290 0.42 -11.91 9.19
N ALA A 291 1.12 -12.97 9.60
CA ALA A 291 2.50 -12.88 10.06
C ALA A 291 3.46 -13.36 8.95
N ALA A 292 4.00 -12.43 8.15
CA ALA A 292 4.83 -12.67 6.98
C ALA A 292 6.26 -12.12 7.13
N SER A 293 6.78 -12.07 8.35
CA SER A 293 8.15 -11.61 8.62
C SER A 293 9.19 -12.42 7.84
N CYS A 294 10.14 -11.73 7.21
CA CYS A 294 11.19 -12.32 6.38
C CYS A 294 10.68 -13.19 5.20
N ALA A 295 9.40 -13.09 4.82
CA ALA A 295 8.86 -13.81 3.67
C ALA A 295 9.44 -13.27 2.36
N ARG A 296 9.61 -14.15 1.36
CA ARG A 296 9.98 -13.74 0.00
C ARG A 296 8.72 -13.58 -0.84
N LEU A 297 8.41 -12.36 -1.22
CA LEU A 297 7.27 -11.95 -2.04
C LEU A 297 7.74 -11.22 -3.31
N HIS A 298 8.99 -11.47 -3.73
CA HIS A 298 9.57 -10.84 -4.91
C HIS A 298 8.73 -11.15 -6.16
N GLY A 299 8.33 -10.10 -6.88
CA GLY A 299 7.48 -10.21 -8.07
C GLY A 299 6.07 -10.75 -7.80
N ALA A 300 5.65 -10.88 -6.55
CA ALA A 300 4.30 -11.33 -6.22
C ALA A 300 3.27 -10.25 -6.57
N SER A 301 2.06 -10.67 -6.92
CA SER A 301 0.93 -9.77 -7.14
C SER A 301 0.04 -9.78 -5.91
N LEU A 302 -0.21 -8.63 -5.31
CA LEU A 302 -1.08 -8.46 -4.14
C LEU A 302 -2.19 -7.43 -4.41
N ARG A 303 -2.57 -7.25 -5.69
CA ARG A 303 -3.46 -6.16 -6.11
C ARG A 303 -4.78 -6.21 -5.35
N GLN A 304 -5.24 -5.06 -4.86
CA GLN A 304 -6.50 -4.94 -4.12
C GLN A 304 -6.61 -5.84 -2.87
N SER A 305 -5.51 -6.44 -2.41
CA SER A 305 -5.51 -7.24 -1.18
C SER A 305 -5.72 -6.37 0.06
N ARG A 306 -6.22 -6.99 1.13
CA ARG A 306 -6.39 -6.36 2.43
C ARG A 306 -5.37 -6.92 3.40
N ALA A 307 -4.56 -6.08 4.03
CA ALA A 307 -3.55 -6.52 5.00
C ALA A 307 -3.51 -5.58 6.21
N ASP A 308 -4.68 -5.14 6.65
CA ASP A 308 -4.86 -4.35 7.88
C ASP A 308 -4.12 -5.05 9.05
N GLY A 309 -3.16 -4.36 9.67
CA GLY A 309 -2.36 -4.89 10.79
C GLY A 309 -1.46 -6.10 10.47
N ALA A 310 -1.19 -6.38 9.20
CA ALA A 310 -0.28 -7.44 8.80
C ALA A 310 1.18 -7.11 9.13
N ILE A 311 1.98 -8.15 9.38
CA ILE A 311 3.40 -8.04 9.72
C ILE A 311 4.23 -8.51 8.53
N PHE A 312 4.89 -7.56 7.87
CA PHE A 312 5.81 -7.75 6.75
C PHE A 312 7.23 -7.29 7.09
N THR A 313 7.60 -7.25 8.38
CA THR A 313 8.94 -6.88 8.85
C THR A 313 10.02 -7.69 8.12
N GLU A 314 11.01 -7.01 7.55
CA GLU A 314 12.10 -7.58 6.74
C GLU A 314 11.64 -8.43 5.52
N ALA A 315 10.37 -8.35 5.12
CA ALA A 315 9.88 -9.07 3.95
C ALA A 315 10.48 -8.52 2.65
N ASP A 316 10.66 -9.40 1.68
CA ASP A 316 11.15 -9.05 0.35
C ASP A 316 9.98 -8.87 -0.63
N LEU A 317 9.57 -7.62 -0.84
CA LEU A 317 8.47 -7.19 -1.72
C LEU A 317 9.01 -6.52 -2.99
N ARG A 318 10.28 -6.75 -3.36
CA ARG A 318 10.87 -6.14 -4.56
C ARG A 318 10.09 -6.53 -5.81
N GLU A 319 9.83 -5.55 -6.67
CA GLU A 319 9.04 -5.73 -7.90
C GLU A 319 7.61 -6.26 -7.67
N ALA A 320 7.11 -6.24 -6.43
CA ALA A 320 5.75 -6.67 -6.15
C ALA A 320 4.73 -5.69 -6.73
N ASN A 321 3.60 -6.23 -7.19
CA ASN A 321 2.46 -5.41 -7.61
C ASN A 321 1.54 -5.18 -6.41
N LEU A 322 1.59 -3.97 -5.86
CA LEU A 322 0.83 -3.54 -4.69
C LEU A 322 -0.25 -2.52 -5.08
N GLN A 323 -0.72 -2.53 -6.34
CA GLN A 323 -1.71 -1.56 -6.80
C GLN A 323 -3.02 -1.68 -6.01
N GLY A 324 -3.47 -0.56 -5.45
CA GLY A 324 -4.73 -0.43 -4.74
C GLY A 324 -4.89 -1.31 -3.50
N VAL A 325 -3.77 -1.77 -2.91
CA VAL A 325 -3.81 -2.50 -1.64
C VAL A 325 -4.44 -1.65 -0.53
N ARG A 326 -5.00 -2.31 0.49
CA ARG A 326 -5.49 -1.69 1.72
C ARG A 326 -4.76 -2.26 2.92
N TRP A 327 -3.66 -1.62 3.30
CA TRP A 327 -2.79 -2.06 4.39
C TRP A 327 -2.63 -0.97 5.48
N PRO A 328 -3.74 -0.42 6.02
CA PRO A 328 -3.65 0.53 7.11
C PRO A 328 -2.96 -0.12 8.31
N SER A 329 -2.03 0.63 8.92
CA SER A 329 -1.29 0.19 10.12
C SER A 329 -0.52 -1.13 9.95
N ALA A 330 -0.20 -1.54 8.72
CA ALA A 330 0.68 -2.69 8.51
C ALA A 330 2.12 -2.38 8.95
N GLN A 331 2.88 -3.42 9.30
CA GLN A 331 4.27 -3.30 9.72
C GLN A 331 5.20 -3.69 8.56
N LEU A 332 5.89 -2.71 8.00
CA LEU A 332 6.85 -2.83 6.89
C LEU A 332 8.28 -2.45 7.33
N MET A 333 8.58 -2.52 8.63
CA MET A 333 9.90 -2.19 9.15
C MET A 333 11.00 -2.99 8.42
N GLU A 334 11.99 -2.27 7.88
CA GLU A 334 13.09 -2.85 7.09
C GLU A 334 12.67 -3.70 5.87
N ALA A 335 11.42 -3.59 5.42
CA ALA A 335 10.94 -4.28 4.23
C ALA A 335 11.60 -3.73 2.96
N LYS A 336 11.70 -4.59 1.95
CA LYS A 336 12.37 -4.31 0.68
C LYS A 336 11.29 -4.11 -0.39
N LEU A 337 11.05 -2.87 -0.80
CA LEU A 337 10.02 -2.55 -1.79
C LEU A 337 10.62 -2.04 -3.11
N GLU A 338 11.93 -2.21 -3.35
CA GLU A 338 12.55 -1.65 -4.54
C GLU A 338 11.84 -2.09 -5.84
N GLY A 339 11.48 -1.12 -6.69
CA GLY A 339 10.74 -1.35 -7.93
C GLY A 339 9.27 -1.79 -7.77
N ALA A 340 8.71 -1.81 -6.56
CA ALA A 340 7.31 -2.12 -6.34
C ALA A 340 6.37 -1.02 -6.88
N ASP A 341 5.17 -1.42 -7.29
CA ASP A 341 4.12 -0.51 -7.76
C ASP A 341 3.04 -0.36 -6.69
N LEU A 342 2.96 0.84 -6.10
CA LEU A 342 2.04 1.20 -5.02
C LEU A 342 0.94 2.16 -5.50
N THR A 343 0.67 2.20 -6.82
CA THR A 343 -0.35 3.09 -7.38
C THR A 343 -1.71 2.85 -6.74
N GLY A 344 -2.31 3.90 -6.19
CA GLY A 344 -3.61 3.86 -5.51
C GLY A 344 -3.62 3.11 -4.17
N ALA A 345 -2.45 2.70 -3.66
CA ALA A 345 -2.36 1.98 -2.39
C ALA A 345 -2.80 2.84 -1.19
N ARG A 346 -3.43 2.20 -0.21
CA ARG A 346 -3.82 2.80 1.07
C ARG A 346 -2.96 2.20 2.18
N LEU A 347 -1.99 2.99 2.62
CA LEU A 347 -0.97 2.66 3.61
C LEU A 347 -1.04 3.65 4.80
N ASP A 348 -2.24 4.12 5.15
CA ASP A 348 -2.40 5.08 6.24
C ASP A 348 -1.94 4.48 7.59
N GLY A 349 -1.08 5.22 8.30
CA GLY A 349 -0.50 4.82 9.58
C GLY A 349 0.47 3.63 9.51
N VAL A 350 0.99 3.28 8.32
CA VAL A 350 1.93 2.16 8.16
C VAL A 350 3.24 2.39 8.94
N GLU A 351 3.76 1.35 9.58
CA GLU A 351 5.07 1.38 10.25
C GLU A 351 6.16 0.95 9.25
N ALA A 352 6.78 1.91 8.57
CA ALA A 352 7.71 1.67 7.47
C ALA A 352 9.12 2.20 7.74
N ARG A 353 9.53 2.25 9.02
CA ARG A 353 10.88 2.69 9.40
C ARG A 353 11.95 1.79 8.76
N GLY A 354 12.94 2.41 8.11
CA GLY A 354 14.03 1.70 7.43
C GLY A 354 13.61 0.95 6.16
N VAL A 355 12.39 1.13 5.67
CA VAL A 355 11.94 0.57 4.39
C VAL A 355 12.82 1.08 3.24
N ARG A 356 13.04 0.23 2.23
CA ARG A 356 13.76 0.60 1.00
C ARG A 356 12.76 0.77 -0.14
N LEU A 357 12.64 2.00 -0.62
CA LEU A 357 11.65 2.41 -1.63
C LEU A 357 12.32 2.84 -2.95
N ASP A 358 13.59 2.50 -3.18
CA ASP A 358 14.32 2.88 -4.39
C ASP A 358 13.57 2.41 -5.66
N GLY A 359 13.30 3.36 -6.55
CA GLY A 359 12.60 3.07 -7.81
C GLY A 359 11.12 2.66 -7.66
N THR A 360 10.51 2.81 -6.49
CA THR A 360 9.07 2.59 -6.31
C THR A 360 8.24 3.64 -7.04
N THR A 361 7.06 3.21 -7.50
CA THR A 361 6.06 4.14 -8.06
C THR A 361 5.00 4.42 -6.99
N LEU A 362 4.98 5.66 -6.49
CA LEU A 362 3.91 6.18 -5.65
C LEU A 362 3.07 7.14 -6.48
N ARG A 363 1.84 6.74 -6.82
CA ARG A 363 0.89 7.61 -7.51
C ARG A 363 -0.47 7.43 -6.87
N GLU A 364 -1.09 8.54 -6.46
CA GLU A 364 -2.39 8.52 -5.80
C GLU A 364 -2.38 7.60 -4.54
N THR A 365 -1.21 7.49 -3.90
CA THR A 365 -0.97 6.63 -2.73
C THR A 365 -1.27 7.41 -1.45
N ASN A 366 -1.99 6.80 -0.51
CA ASN A 366 -2.19 7.35 0.82
C ASN A 366 -1.17 6.77 1.80
N LEU A 367 -0.27 7.62 2.29
CA LEU A 367 0.73 7.39 3.32
C LEU A 367 0.53 8.34 4.52
N SER A 368 -0.69 8.85 4.71
CA SER A 368 -1.01 9.74 5.81
C SER A 368 -0.65 9.08 7.15
N ARG A 369 0.02 9.83 8.02
CA ARG A 369 0.50 9.37 9.34
C ARG A 369 1.45 8.16 9.30
N ALA A 370 2.01 7.80 8.14
CA ALA A 370 3.01 6.74 8.04
C ALA A 370 4.27 7.08 8.86
N ASP A 371 4.90 6.06 9.46
CA ASP A 371 6.23 6.20 10.05
C ASP A 371 7.31 5.79 9.04
N LEU A 372 7.92 6.80 8.42
CA LEU A 372 8.99 6.73 7.42
C LEU A 372 10.28 7.35 7.95
N ALA A 373 10.47 7.45 9.27
CA ALA A 373 11.67 8.07 9.83
C ALA A 373 12.94 7.29 9.43
N VAL A 374 14.04 8.02 9.18
CA VAL A 374 15.35 7.44 8.85
C VAL A 374 15.31 6.50 7.62
N THR A 375 14.37 6.71 6.70
CA THR A 375 14.26 5.93 5.46
C THR A 375 15.11 6.55 4.34
N ASN A 376 15.59 5.71 3.43
CA ASN A 376 16.17 6.18 2.17
C ASN A 376 15.06 6.27 1.11
N LEU A 377 14.77 7.49 0.69
CA LEU A 377 13.79 7.87 -0.32
C LEU A 377 14.48 8.64 -1.46
N GLU A 378 15.79 8.46 -1.65
CA GLU A 378 16.55 9.15 -2.71
C GLU A 378 15.93 8.83 -4.08
N GLY A 379 15.60 9.87 -4.85
CA GLY A 379 15.02 9.70 -6.18
C GLY A 379 13.61 9.12 -6.21
N LEU A 380 12.92 9.02 -5.06
CA LEU A 380 11.54 8.59 -4.97
C LEU A 380 10.65 9.39 -5.94
N ARG A 381 9.70 8.71 -6.60
CA ARG A 381 8.68 9.35 -7.43
C ARG A 381 7.32 9.24 -6.76
N ALA A 382 6.85 10.36 -6.24
CA ALA A 382 5.51 10.52 -5.69
C ALA A 382 4.72 11.58 -6.47
N GLU A 383 3.58 11.18 -7.01
CA GLU A 383 2.64 12.09 -7.69
C GLU A 383 1.28 12.00 -7.00
N ARG A 384 0.70 13.13 -6.60
CA ARG A 384 -0.63 13.20 -5.97
C ARG A 384 -0.79 12.27 -4.77
N CYS A 385 0.26 12.16 -3.96
CA CYS A 385 0.24 11.33 -2.76
C CYS A 385 -0.22 12.14 -1.54
N ASP A 386 -0.82 11.44 -0.58
CA ASP A 386 -1.18 12.00 0.73
C ASP A 386 -0.14 11.53 1.76
N LEU A 387 0.71 12.44 2.21
CA LEU A 387 1.71 12.26 3.28
C LEU A 387 1.35 13.12 4.50
N THR A 388 0.08 13.49 4.67
CA THR A 388 -0.35 14.36 5.77
C THR A 388 0.01 13.77 7.13
N GLY A 389 0.68 14.56 7.96
CA GLY A 389 1.11 14.14 9.30
C GLY A 389 2.09 12.96 9.33
N ALA A 390 2.66 12.54 8.19
CA ALA A 390 3.63 11.45 8.15
C ALA A 390 4.90 11.83 8.92
N ASN A 391 5.53 10.85 9.56
CA ASN A 391 6.82 11.00 10.22
C ASN A 391 7.95 10.63 9.27
N MET A 392 8.67 11.62 8.75
CA MET A 392 9.82 11.46 7.86
C MET A 392 11.06 12.14 8.44
N ALA A 393 11.13 12.22 9.78
CA ALA A 393 12.28 12.81 10.45
C ALA A 393 13.57 12.07 10.04
N ARG A 394 14.60 12.84 9.64
CA ARG A 394 15.90 12.33 9.18
C ARG A 394 15.83 11.40 7.97
N ALA A 395 14.74 11.42 7.19
CA ALA A 395 14.65 10.70 5.94
C ALA A 395 15.51 11.38 4.86
N ASP A 396 16.06 10.58 3.95
CA ASP A 396 16.79 11.09 2.78
C ASP A 396 15.86 11.12 1.56
N LEU A 397 15.35 12.30 1.22
CA LEU A 397 14.53 12.58 0.03
C LEU A 397 15.35 13.33 -1.03
N SER A 398 16.69 13.23 -1.03
CA SER A 398 17.51 13.86 -2.05
C SER A 398 17.09 13.42 -3.45
N LYS A 399 16.99 14.36 -4.39
CA LYS A 399 16.54 14.13 -5.78
C LYS A 399 15.14 13.52 -5.92
N ALA A 400 14.35 13.44 -4.85
CA ALA A 400 12.98 12.97 -4.94
C ALA A 400 12.15 13.89 -5.84
N VAL A 401 11.17 13.30 -6.53
CA VAL A 401 10.17 14.01 -7.33
C VAL A 401 8.84 13.86 -6.62
N LEU A 402 8.42 14.92 -5.96
CA LEU A 402 7.18 15.04 -5.21
C LEU A 402 6.35 16.11 -5.92
N LEU A 403 5.38 15.68 -6.73
CA LEU A 403 4.52 16.59 -7.48
C LEU A 403 3.09 16.51 -6.94
N GLU A 404 2.48 17.68 -6.69
CA GLU A 404 1.11 17.79 -6.15
C GLU A 404 0.90 16.92 -4.89
N THR A 405 1.92 16.80 -4.04
CA THR A 405 1.91 15.91 -2.87
C THR A 405 1.57 16.68 -1.60
N ASP A 406 0.67 16.11 -0.78
CA ASP A 406 0.28 16.71 0.50
C ASP A 406 1.23 16.28 1.62
N LEU A 407 2.05 17.21 2.10
CA LEU A 407 2.97 17.06 3.23
C LEU A 407 2.49 17.89 4.45
N SER A 408 1.22 18.31 4.47
CA SER A 408 0.71 19.19 5.52
C SER A 408 0.83 18.54 6.90
N GLY A 409 1.41 19.28 7.85
CA GLY A 409 1.68 18.81 9.20
C GLY A 409 2.68 17.66 9.32
N ALA A 410 3.40 17.29 8.24
CA ALA A 410 4.40 16.23 8.28
C ALA A 410 5.59 16.60 9.20
N ARG A 411 6.21 15.59 9.80
CA ARG A 411 7.42 15.75 10.61
C ARG A 411 8.63 15.49 9.72
N LEU A 412 9.28 16.55 9.27
CA LEU A 412 10.39 16.58 8.33
C LEU A 412 11.70 17.07 8.97
N SER A 413 11.78 17.06 10.31
CA SER A 413 12.94 17.56 11.04
C SER A 413 14.21 16.80 10.62
N GLU A 414 15.27 17.52 10.30
CA GLU A 414 16.55 16.98 9.80
C GLU A 414 16.44 16.14 8.50
N ALA A 415 15.32 16.22 7.76
CA ALA A 415 15.19 15.54 6.48
C ALA A 415 16.06 16.19 5.39
N ARG A 416 16.48 15.40 4.41
CA ARG A 416 17.29 15.88 3.27
C ARG A 416 16.43 15.92 2.02
N PHE A 417 16.35 17.08 1.37
CA PHE A 417 15.65 17.31 0.10
C PHE A 417 16.61 17.94 -0.93
N ASP A 418 17.91 17.73 -0.79
CA ASP A 418 18.88 18.30 -1.73
C ASP A 418 18.55 17.83 -3.15
N ASP A 419 18.48 18.78 -4.09
CA ASP A 419 18.10 18.55 -5.49
C ASP A 419 16.67 17.98 -5.72
N ALA A 420 15.78 18.03 -4.73
CA ALA A 420 14.41 17.52 -4.85
C ALA A 420 13.48 18.47 -5.64
N GLU A 421 12.48 17.89 -6.30
CA GLU A 421 11.36 18.60 -6.92
C GLU A 421 10.15 18.52 -5.99
N LEU A 422 9.71 19.66 -5.48
CA LEU A 422 8.62 19.87 -4.52
C LEU A 422 7.60 20.89 -5.06
N SER A 423 7.61 21.17 -6.36
CA SER A 423 6.69 22.15 -6.95
C SER A 423 5.24 21.74 -6.71
N GLU A 424 4.41 22.73 -6.36
CA GLU A 424 2.98 22.55 -6.06
C GLU A 424 2.69 21.60 -4.88
N CYS A 425 3.65 21.35 -4.00
CA CYS A 425 3.42 20.59 -2.76
C CYS A 425 2.78 21.45 -1.67
N TRP A 426 1.97 20.80 -0.81
CA TRP A 426 1.42 21.43 0.39
C TRP A 426 2.27 21.06 1.60
N LEU A 427 2.98 22.03 2.17
CA LEU A 427 3.85 21.89 3.34
C LEU A 427 3.29 22.67 4.54
N SER A 428 2.00 23.03 4.50
CA SER A 428 1.38 23.86 5.53
C SER A 428 1.51 23.22 6.92
N GLY A 429 2.04 23.98 7.88
CA GLY A 429 2.28 23.50 9.25
C GLY A 429 3.30 22.35 9.40
N ALA A 430 4.06 21.99 8.35
CA ALA A 430 5.07 20.95 8.44
C ALA A 430 6.26 21.38 9.31
N ASP A 431 6.89 20.43 10.00
CA ASP A 431 8.11 20.69 10.77
C ASP A 431 9.35 20.38 9.91
N LEU A 432 9.93 21.39 9.28
CA LEU A 432 11.13 21.29 8.45
C LEU A 432 12.40 21.64 9.24
N SER A 433 12.34 21.78 10.56
CA SER A 433 13.50 22.25 11.34
C SER A 433 14.77 21.44 11.05
N PHE A 434 15.89 22.13 10.83
CA PHE A 434 17.19 21.55 10.47
C PHE A 434 17.24 20.77 9.14
N ALA A 435 16.20 20.81 8.31
CA ALA A 435 16.19 20.16 7.00
C ALA A 435 17.14 20.85 6.00
N THR A 436 17.62 20.07 5.02
CA THR A 436 18.38 20.61 3.89
C THR A 436 17.52 20.58 2.63
N LEU A 437 17.44 21.70 1.91
CA LEU A 437 16.71 21.87 0.66
C LEU A 437 17.61 22.52 -0.40
N CYS A 438 18.90 22.14 -0.40
CA CYS A 438 19.88 22.77 -1.29
C CYS A 438 19.52 22.46 -2.74
N ARG A 439 19.40 23.49 -3.59
CA ARG A 439 18.98 23.35 -5.01
C ARG A 439 17.60 22.70 -5.21
N ALA A 440 16.79 22.63 -4.16
CA ALA A 440 15.42 22.12 -4.27
C ALA A 440 14.53 23.11 -5.04
N ARG A 441 13.51 22.57 -5.73
CA ARG A 441 12.50 23.36 -6.43
C ARG A 441 11.19 23.31 -5.67
N LEU A 442 10.77 24.44 -5.13
CA LEU A 442 9.54 24.64 -4.36
C LEU A 442 8.62 25.64 -5.05
N SER A 443 8.55 25.62 -6.39
CA SER A 443 7.74 26.59 -7.12
C SER A 443 6.27 26.37 -6.78
N MET A 444 5.55 27.44 -6.41
CA MET A 444 4.14 27.37 -6.01
C MET A 444 3.85 26.44 -4.82
N ALA A 445 4.87 26.09 -4.01
CA ALA A 445 4.66 25.31 -2.80
C ALA A 445 4.04 26.16 -1.68
N ASP A 446 3.17 25.56 -0.87
CA ASP A 446 2.59 26.21 0.30
C ASP A 446 3.37 25.86 1.56
N LEU A 447 4.18 26.78 2.08
CA LEU A 447 4.91 26.61 3.34
C LEU A 447 4.25 27.35 4.51
N SER A 448 2.99 27.77 4.38
CA SER A 448 2.31 28.58 5.41
C SER A 448 2.32 27.89 6.77
N GLY A 449 2.84 28.58 7.79
CA GLY A 449 2.95 28.05 9.16
C GLY A 449 3.96 26.92 9.37
N ALA A 450 4.77 26.56 8.36
CA ALA A 450 5.83 25.57 8.51
C ALA A 450 6.94 26.05 9.47
N ASN A 451 7.57 25.13 10.19
CA ASN A 451 8.74 25.43 11.01
C ASN A 451 10.01 25.38 10.14
N LEU A 452 10.59 26.55 9.84
CA LEU A 452 11.82 26.68 9.04
C LEU A 452 13.08 26.94 9.89
N GLU A 453 13.06 26.58 11.18
CA GLU A 453 14.22 26.76 12.05
C GLU A 453 15.47 26.08 11.46
N ARG A 454 16.50 26.88 11.17
CA ARG A 454 17.81 26.43 10.69
C ARG A 454 17.76 25.60 9.41
N VAL A 455 16.77 25.84 8.55
CA VAL A 455 16.67 25.22 7.23
C VAL A 455 17.72 25.78 6.28
N ASP A 456 18.30 24.90 5.45
CA ASP A 456 19.21 25.29 4.36
C ASP A 456 18.49 25.35 3.01
N LEU A 457 18.26 26.56 2.50
CA LEU A 457 17.65 26.83 1.18
C LEU A 457 18.68 27.31 0.15
N THR A 458 19.97 27.00 0.35
CA THR A 458 21.05 27.39 -0.57
C THR A 458 20.71 27.01 -2.02
N ALA A 459 20.64 28.00 -2.90
CA ALA A 459 20.32 27.85 -4.32
C ALA A 459 18.94 27.21 -4.62
N ALA A 460 18.01 27.25 -3.67
CA ALA A 460 16.65 26.76 -3.87
C ALA A 460 15.82 27.72 -4.73
N SER A 461 14.81 27.19 -5.42
CA SER A 461 13.83 27.97 -6.19
C SER A 461 12.47 27.96 -5.49
N LEU A 462 12.08 29.10 -4.91
CA LEU A 462 10.80 29.33 -4.24
C LEU A 462 9.90 30.28 -5.06
N HIS A 463 9.96 30.17 -6.40
CA HIS A 463 9.16 31.01 -7.28
C HIS A 463 7.66 30.88 -6.96
N ARG A 464 7.00 31.99 -6.60
CA ARG A 464 5.58 32.01 -6.20
C ARG A 464 5.21 31.10 -5.02
N ALA A 465 6.17 30.77 -4.16
CA ALA A 465 5.89 30.01 -2.94
C ALA A 465 5.15 30.88 -1.91
N GLU A 466 4.32 30.25 -1.07
CA GLU A 466 3.63 30.90 0.05
C GLU A 466 4.45 30.73 1.34
N LEU A 467 4.91 31.84 1.91
CA LEU A 467 5.78 31.92 3.09
C LEU A 467 5.18 32.87 4.16
N PHE A 468 3.86 33.06 4.14
CA PHE A 468 3.16 34.03 4.98
C PHE A 468 3.43 33.83 6.49
N GLN A 469 3.78 34.92 7.19
CA GLN A 469 4.01 34.95 8.65
C GLN A 469 5.10 34.02 9.19
N LEU A 470 6.00 33.54 8.34
CA LEU A 470 7.08 32.65 8.77
C LEU A 470 8.22 33.36 9.50
N ASP A 471 8.87 32.64 10.40
CA ASP A 471 10.16 33.00 10.98
C ASP A 471 11.28 32.49 10.08
N LEU A 472 11.98 33.42 9.42
CA LEU A 472 13.07 33.15 8.50
C LEU A 472 14.45 33.49 9.09
N ARG A 473 14.52 33.96 10.35
CA ARG A 473 15.76 34.51 10.96
C ARG A 473 16.95 33.56 10.94
N THR A 474 16.69 32.25 10.92
CA THR A 474 17.72 31.21 11.01
C THR A 474 17.93 30.43 9.71
N VAL A 475 17.18 30.75 8.67
CA VAL A 475 17.29 30.12 7.35
C VAL A 475 18.62 30.50 6.71
N ARG A 476 19.20 29.57 5.94
CA ARG A 476 20.35 29.85 5.08
C ARG A 476 19.91 30.05 3.65
N LEU A 477 20.35 31.15 3.05
CA LEU A 477 20.17 31.48 1.66
C LEU A 477 21.54 31.67 1.01
N SER A 478 21.56 31.67 -0.32
CA SER A 478 22.70 32.10 -1.13
C SER A 478 22.25 33.02 -2.26
N SER A 479 23.18 33.69 -2.93
CA SER A 479 22.88 34.57 -4.08
C SER A 479 22.21 33.88 -5.28
N GLU A 480 22.19 32.54 -5.29
CA GLU A 480 21.51 31.73 -6.31
C GLU A 480 20.06 31.40 -5.93
N THR A 481 19.64 31.75 -4.71
CA THR A 481 18.28 31.47 -4.22
C THR A 481 17.28 32.41 -4.89
N SER A 482 16.22 31.83 -5.45
CA SER A 482 15.13 32.57 -6.06
C SER A 482 13.91 32.58 -5.14
N LEU A 483 13.45 33.78 -4.81
CA LEU A 483 12.21 34.09 -4.10
C LEU A 483 11.32 34.99 -4.97
N GLU A 484 11.49 34.91 -6.30
CA GLU A 484 10.74 35.71 -7.26
C GLU A 484 9.23 35.47 -7.11
N ALA A 485 8.47 36.55 -7.00
CA ALA A 485 7.01 36.53 -6.82
C ALA A 485 6.52 35.72 -5.60
N ALA A 486 7.40 35.42 -4.63
CA ALA A 486 7.02 34.72 -3.41
C ALA A 486 6.17 35.61 -2.49
N SER A 487 5.20 35.00 -1.82
CA SER A 487 4.33 35.65 -0.84
C SER A 487 4.97 35.56 0.54
N MET A 488 5.55 36.67 1.00
CA MET A 488 6.35 36.77 2.22
C MET A 488 5.80 37.86 3.16
N GLN A 489 4.49 38.12 3.13
CA GLN A 489 3.89 39.14 3.97
C GLN A 489 4.09 38.78 5.44
N LYS A 490 4.42 39.79 6.27
CA LYS A 490 4.56 39.67 7.72
C LYS A 490 5.61 38.64 8.21
N VAL A 491 6.54 38.22 7.35
CA VAL A 491 7.65 37.35 7.78
C VAL A 491 8.57 38.06 8.78
N ASP A 492 9.21 37.29 9.64
CA ASP A 492 10.34 37.76 10.45
C ASP A 492 11.66 37.30 9.81
N ALA A 493 12.31 38.23 9.12
CA ALA A 493 13.62 38.02 8.47
C ALA A 493 14.67 38.97 9.06
N THR A 494 14.54 39.28 10.35
CA THR A 494 15.48 40.13 11.10
C THR A 494 16.91 39.57 11.00
N GLY A 495 17.83 40.40 10.52
CA GLY A 495 19.25 40.05 10.36
C GLY A 495 19.56 39.02 9.27
N LEU A 496 18.57 38.56 8.50
CA LEU A 496 18.77 37.55 7.47
C LEU A 496 19.63 38.08 6.32
N ASP A 497 20.47 37.21 5.76
CA ASP A 497 21.28 37.51 4.59
C ASP A 497 20.57 37.08 3.30
N PHE A 498 20.06 38.07 2.56
CA PHE A 498 19.51 37.96 1.22
C PHE A 498 20.51 38.35 0.13
N SER A 499 21.79 38.59 0.44
CA SER A 499 22.71 39.21 -0.51
C SER A 499 22.75 38.51 -1.86
N GLY A 500 22.45 39.25 -2.92
CA GLY A 500 22.39 38.76 -4.30
C GLY A 500 21.16 37.92 -4.68
N CYS A 501 20.27 37.59 -3.75
CA CYS A 501 19.06 36.79 -4.01
C CYS A 501 18.12 37.47 -5.03
N TRP A 502 17.26 36.67 -5.64
CA TRP A 502 16.24 37.15 -6.57
C TRP A 502 14.91 37.30 -5.84
N LEU A 503 14.43 38.54 -5.73
CA LEU A 503 13.23 38.95 -5.00
C LEU A 503 12.28 39.78 -5.89
N ALA A 504 12.46 39.73 -7.21
CA ALA A 504 11.63 40.49 -8.13
C ALA A 504 10.15 40.11 -7.95
N ASN A 505 9.26 41.10 -7.92
CA ASN A 505 7.83 40.93 -7.68
C ASN A 505 7.44 40.24 -6.35
N ALA A 506 8.38 40.01 -5.43
CA ALA A 506 8.07 39.39 -4.15
C ALA A 506 7.23 40.33 -3.27
N ASP A 507 6.38 39.74 -2.44
CA ASP A 507 5.51 40.49 -1.53
C ASP A 507 6.01 40.38 -0.10
N LEU A 508 6.66 41.44 0.38
CA LEU A 508 7.21 41.59 1.73
C LEU A 508 6.44 42.65 2.53
N ARG A 509 5.15 42.87 2.24
CA ARG A 509 4.35 43.84 2.99
C ARG A 509 4.34 43.50 4.48
N GLU A 510 4.56 44.54 5.29
CA GLU A 510 4.64 44.45 6.76
C GLU A 510 5.71 43.46 7.29
N ALA A 511 6.69 43.05 6.47
CA ALA A 511 7.78 42.16 6.89
C ALA A 511 8.75 42.86 7.87
N LYS A 512 9.34 42.09 8.79
CA LYS A 512 10.44 42.56 9.65
C LYS A 512 11.77 42.21 9.00
N LEU A 513 12.48 43.23 8.53
CA LEU A 513 13.77 43.14 7.84
C LEU A 513 14.85 43.94 8.58
N VAL A 514 14.69 44.11 9.91
CA VAL A 514 15.61 44.91 10.73
C VAL A 514 17.00 44.32 10.65
N GLY A 515 17.98 45.12 10.22
CA GLY A 515 19.37 44.69 10.06
C GLY A 515 19.62 43.64 8.96
N ALA A 516 18.63 43.33 8.11
CA ALA A 516 18.78 42.37 7.02
C ALA A 516 19.85 42.82 6.01
N GLN A 517 20.57 41.86 5.43
CA GLN A 517 21.56 42.11 4.37
C GLN A 517 20.89 41.87 3.02
N LEU A 518 20.56 42.94 2.31
CA LEU A 518 19.94 42.96 0.99
C LEU A 518 20.93 43.50 -0.06
N GLY A 519 22.23 43.33 0.16
CA GLY A 519 23.26 43.85 -0.74
C GLY A 519 23.18 43.19 -2.11
N GLY A 520 23.03 44.00 -3.17
CA GLY A 520 23.00 43.50 -4.56
C GLY A 520 21.80 42.63 -4.92
N VAL A 521 20.72 42.62 -4.12
CA VAL A 521 19.50 41.87 -4.45
C VAL A 521 18.88 42.34 -5.77
N ARG A 522 18.20 41.41 -6.45
CA ARG A 522 17.38 41.71 -7.64
C ARG A 522 15.93 41.79 -7.20
N ALA A 523 15.47 42.97 -6.84
CA ALA A 523 14.17 43.22 -6.20
C ALA A 523 13.33 44.24 -7.01
N ASP A 524 13.36 44.12 -8.35
CA ASP A 524 12.52 44.94 -9.22
C ASP A 524 11.05 44.63 -8.95
N GLN A 525 10.22 45.68 -8.82
CA GLN A 525 8.78 45.61 -8.52
C GLN A 525 8.44 44.90 -7.19
N ILE A 526 9.37 44.86 -6.24
CA ILE A 526 9.09 44.29 -4.91
C ILE A 526 8.08 45.12 -4.13
N GLU A 527 7.16 44.47 -3.40
CA GLU A 527 6.23 45.12 -2.49
C GLU A 527 6.80 45.12 -1.07
N LEU A 528 7.12 46.29 -0.53
CA LEU A 528 7.68 46.50 0.81
C LEU A 528 6.80 47.45 1.66
N THR A 529 5.51 47.57 1.30
CA THR A 529 4.60 48.49 2.00
C THR A 529 4.56 48.19 3.49
N GLY A 530 4.87 49.17 4.34
CA GLY A 530 4.89 49.02 5.80
C GLY A 530 5.98 48.10 6.36
N ALA A 531 6.94 47.64 5.55
CA ALA A 531 8.04 46.79 6.01
C ALA A 531 9.01 47.55 6.94
N ASP A 532 9.61 46.83 7.89
CA ASP A 532 10.62 47.38 8.80
C ASP A 532 12.03 47.05 8.33
N LEU A 533 12.66 47.97 7.61
CA LEU A 533 14.02 47.90 7.06
C LEU A 533 15.02 48.70 7.92
N THR A 534 14.72 48.95 9.19
CA THR A 534 15.60 49.72 10.08
C THR A 534 16.98 49.06 10.17
N ASN A 535 18.06 49.83 9.97
CA ASN A 535 19.44 49.35 9.89
C ASN A 535 19.73 48.30 8.77
N ALA A 536 18.83 48.10 7.81
CA ALA A 536 19.06 47.14 6.73
C ALA A 536 20.11 47.65 5.73
N SER A 537 20.85 46.74 5.11
CA SER A 537 21.85 47.04 4.07
C SER A 537 21.30 46.71 2.69
N LEU A 538 20.94 47.71 1.89
CA LEU A 538 20.47 47.59 0.51
C LEU A 538 21.52 48.09 -0.50
N VAL A 539 22.81 48.00 -0.15
CA VAL A 539 23.91 48.51 -0.97
C VAL A 539 23.88 47.86 -2.36
N ARG A 540 23.79 48.69 -3.41
CA ARG A 540 23.69 48.26 -4.82
C ARG A 540 22.49 47.33 -5.13
N ALA A 541 21.45 47.35 -4.31
CA ALA A 541 20.21 46.63 -4.60
C ALA A 541 19.50 47.20 -5.84
N SER A 542 18.88 46.33 -6.64
CA SER A 542 17.93 46.72 -7.67
C SER A 542 16.54 46.78 -7.07
N LEU A 543 15.95 47.97 -7.00
CA LEU A 543 14.64 48.27 -6.40
C LEU A 543 13.78 49.06 -7.39
N ARG A 544 13.91 48.76 -8.69
CA ARG A 544 13.20 49.51 -9.74
C ARG A 544 11.71 49.30 -9.58
N ALA A 545 10.96 50.41 -9.55
CA ALA A 545 9.51 50.41 -9.35
C ALA A 545 9.06 49.66 -8.07
N ALA A 546 9.94 49.54 -7.06
CA ALA A 546 9.58 48.98 -5.77
C ALA A 546 8.56 49.87 -5.03
N ASP A 547 7.66 49.26 -4.25
CA ASP A 547 6.77 49.99 -3.34
C ASP A 547 7.29 49.94 -1.91
N LEU A 548 7.92 51.03 -1.45
CA LEU A 548 8.41 51.25 -0.09
C LEU A 548 7.46 52.17 0.69
N SER A 549 6.20 52.31 0.28
CA SER A 549 5.24 53.17 0.98
C SER A 549 5.08 52.74 2.44
N ASP A 550 5.06 53.69 3.37
CA ASP A 550 4.98 53.45 4.82
C ASP A 550 6.13 52.61 5.42
N ALA A 551 7.16 52.27 4.65
CA ALA A 551 8.29 51.48 5.13
C ALA A 551 9.16 52.27 6.13
N ARG A 552 9.75 51.56 7.09
CA ARG A 552 10.74 52.12 8.03
C ARG A 552 12.13 51.85 7.50
N LEU A 553 12.81 52.89 7.06
CA LEU A 553 14.16 52.86 6.47
C LEU A 553 15.18 53.60 7.36
N SER A 554 14.87 53.77 8.65
CA SER A 554 15.73 54.55 9.54
C SER A 554 17.10 53.87 9.66
N ASP A 555 18.17 54.65 9.46
CA ASP A 555 19.55 54.17 9.45
C ASP A 555 19.87 53.09 8.38
N ALA A 556 19.00 52.90 7.38
CA ALA A 556 19.22 51.94 6.29
C ALA A 556 20.31 52.42 5.32
N ASP A 557 21.07 51.48 4.76
CA ASP A 557 22.16 51.73 3.81
C ASP A 557 21.76 51.40 2.37
N LEU A 558 21.36 52.39 1.59
CA LEU A 558 20.95 52.29 0.19
C LEU A 558 22.03 52.80 -0.79
N ARG A 559 23.30 52.81 -0.39
CA ARG A 559 24.37 53.34 -1.24
C ARG A 559 24.44 52.62 -2.59
N GLY A 560 24.40 53.40 -3.67
CA GLY A 560 24.43 52.90 -5.03
C GLY A 560 23.22 52.03 -5.44
N ALA A 561 22.14 52.01 -4.67
CA ALA A 561 20.93 51.26 -5.01
C ALA A 561 20.19 51.91 -6.21
N ASP A 562 19.51 51.10 -7.00
CA ASP A 562 18.70 51.52 -8.16
C ASP A 562 17.22 51.55 -7.78
N LEU A 563 16.72 52.71 -7.37
CA LEU A 563 15.33 52.99 -6.99
C LEU A 563 14.55 53.71 -8.10
N ARG A 564 14.90 53.53 -9.38
CA ARG A 564 14.17 54.19 -10.47
C ARG A 564 12.69 53.87 -10.44
N GLY A 565 11.85 54.90 -10.43
CA GLY A 565 10.40 54.73 -10.36
C GLY A 565 9.85 54.20 -9.04
N ALA A 566 10.68 54.05 -8.00
CA ALA A 566 10.23 53.52 -6.71
C ALA A 566 9.27 54.48 -5.99
N GLN A 567 8.37 53.93 -5.19
CA GLN A 567 7.43 54.67 -4.35
C GLN A 567 7.92 54.68 -2.91
N LEU A 568 8.08 55.86 -2.31
CA LEU A 568 8.50 56.05 -0.92
C LEU A 568 7.47 56.92 -0.17
N ARG A 569 6.17 56.73 -0.44
CA ARG A 569 5.12 57.57 0.14
C ARG A 569 5.04 57.31 1.65
N ARG A 570 5.13 58.35 2.48
CA ARG A 570 5.11 58.27 3.96
C ARG A 570 6.20 57.37 4.57
N ALA A 571 7.25 57.04 3.82
CA ALA A 571 8.36 56.25 4.33
C ALA A 571 9.16 57.05 5.38
N SER A 572 9.71 56.35 6.38
CA SER A 572 10.57 56.95 7.42
C SER A 572 12.04 56.58 7.17
N ALA A 573 12.76 57.42 6.44
CA ALA A 573 14.17 57.21 6.07
C ALA A 573 15.12 58.17 6.84
N VAL A 574 14.85 58.38 8.12
CA VAL A 574 15.69 59.21 9.00
C VAL A 574 17.10 58.63 9.06
N ARG A 575 18.13 59.45 8.82
CA ARG A 575 19.55 59.06 8.73
C ARG A 575 19.87 57.97 7.70
N ALA A 576 18.96 57.67 6.77
CA ALA A 576 19.21 56.72 5.71
C ALA A 576 20.28 57.23 4.73
N ARG A 577 21.01 56.29 4.15
CA ARG A 577 22.18 56.54 3.31
C ARG A 577 21.88 56.22 1.85
N PHE A 578 21.61 57.24 1.05
CA PHE A 578 21.32 57.18 -0.38
C PHE A 578 22.50 57.66 -1.24
N GLU A 579 23.73 57.71 -0.71
CA GLU A 579 24.87 58.21 -1.48
C GLU A 579 25.04 57.41 -2.79
N LEU A 580 25.16 58.12 -3.91
CA LEU A 580 25.26 57.55 -5.28
C LEU A 580 24.05 56.68 -5.71
N ALA A 581 22.92 56.72 -5.00
CA ALA A 581 21.73 55.99 -5.41
C ALA A 581 21.13 56.58 -6.70
N VAL A 582 20.52 55.71 -7.52
CA VAL A 582 19.81 56.09 -8.74
C VAL A 582 18.32 56.05 -8.46
N MET A 583 17.71 57.22 -8.29
CA MET A 583 16.33 57.40 -7.85
C MET A 583 15.49 58.17 -8.87
N SER A 584 15.92 58.26 -10.13
CA SER A 584 15.20 59.04 -11.13
C SER A 584 13.75 58.56 -11.31
N ARG A 585 12.83 59.53 -11.41
CA ARG A 585 11.37 59.33 -11.48
C ARG A 585 10.75 58.64 -10.27
N SER A 586 11.40 58.68 -9.11
CA SER A 586 10.84 58.14 -7.86
C SER A 586 9.77 59.07 -7.27
N GLN A 587 8.96 58.54 -6.35
CA GLN A 587 7.89 59.26 -5.65
C GLN A 587 8.14 59.28 -4.13
N CYS A 588 8.75 60.33 -3.64
CA CYS A 588 8.88 60.65 -2.22
C CYS A 588 7.77 61.65 -1.82
N VAL A 589 6.65 61.15 -1.30
CA VAL A 589 5.52 62.02 -0.89
C VAL A 589 5.29 61.85 0.61
N GLU A 590 5.31 62.94 1.38
CA GLU A 590 5.12 62.93 2.84
C GLU A 590 6.14 62.06 3.59
N ALA A 591 7.32 61.84 3.01
CA ALA A 591 8.39 61.04 3.61
C ALA A 591 9.16 61.82 4.68
N ASP A 592 9.66 61.11 5.70
CA ASP A 592 10.57 61.65 6.69
C ASP A 592 12.02 61.34 6.28
N LEU A 593 12.73 62.36 5.78
CA LEU A 593 14.09 62.24 5.24
C LEU A 593 15.11 63.00 6.11
N ARG A 594 14.77 63.29 7.37
CA ARG A 594 15.65 64.04 8.28
C ARG A 594 17.00 63.36 8.41
N GLU A 595 18.06 64.15 8.33
CA GLU A 595 19.46 63.68 8.42
C GLU A 595 19.86 62.62 7.36
N ALA A 596 19.03 62.37 6.34
CA ALA A 596 19.35 61.44 5.28
C ALA A 596 20.47 61.99 4.36
N ARG A 597 21.23 61.10 3.74
CA ARG A 597 22.38 61.46 2.89
C ARG A 597 22.16 61.04 1.45
N PHE A 598 22.00 62.00 0.55
CA PHE A 598 21.81 61.82 -0.89
C PHE A 598 23.04 62.29 -1.69
N ASP A 599 24.23 62.26 -1.08
CA ASP A 599 25.45 62.78 -1.71
C ASP A 599 25.73 62.07 -3.04
N GLY A 600 25.75 62.82 -4.16
CA GLY A 600 25.95 62.30 -5.51
C GLY A 600 24.81 61.44 -6.08
N ALA A 601 23.62 61.45 -5.47
CA ALA A 601 22.48 60.66 -5.94
C ALA A 601 21.83 61.27 -7.21
N ASP A 602 21.33 60.42 -8.11
CA ASP A 602 20.50 60.84 -9.26
C ASP A 602 19.02 60.81 -8.86
N ILE A 603 18.42 61.97 -8.59
CA ILE A 603 17.02 62.09 -8.16
C ILE A 603 16.17 62.71 -9.28
N ARG A 604 16.67 62.81 -10.53
CA ARG A 604 16.01 63.57 -11.60
C ARG A 604 14.57 63.16 -11.87
N TYR A 605 13.74 64.15 -12.19
CA TYR A 605 12.32 64.00 -12.52
C TYR A 605 11.50 63.30 -11.43
N SER A 606 11.96 63.32 -10.19
CA SER A 606 11.26 62.71 -9.05
C SER A 606 10.29 63.69 -8.40
N VAL A 607 9.29 63.13 -7.73
CA VAL A 607 8.30 63.86 -6.94
C VAL A 607 8.75 63.82 -5.48
N VAL A 608 9.19 64.93 -4.91
CA VAL A 608 9.63 65.07 -3.51
C VAL A 608 8.72 66.08 -2.80
N GLU A 609 7.48 65.67 -2.54
CA GLU A 609 6.44 66.56 -2.03
C GLU A 609 6.21 66.36 -0.54
N ARG A 610 6.05 67.46 0.19
CA ARG A 610 5.73 67.47 1.64
C ARG A 610 6.68 66.64 2.51
N CYS A 611 7.93 66.50 2.09
CA CYS A 611 8.94 65.74 2.80
C CYS A 611 9.58 66.58 3.91
N ARG A 612 10.00 65.92 5.00
CA ARG A 612 10.82 66.54 6.05
C ARG A 612 12.30 66.40 5.70
N LEU A 613 12.98 67.51 5.40
CA LEU A 613 14.38 67.51 4.92
C LEU A 613 15.38 68.14 5.91
N ALA A 614 15.01 68.31 7.18
CA ALA A 614 15.91 68.94 8.16
C ALA A 614 17.19 68.11 8.33
N GLY A 615 18.35 68.73 8.15
CA GLY A 615 19.66 68.06 8.21
C GLY A 615 19.99 67.15 7.03
N THR A 616 19.14 67.06 5.99
CA THR A 616 19.41 66.21 4.82
C THR A 616 20.60 66.73 4.02
N SER A 617 21.52 65.85 3.62
CA SER A 617 22.62 66.19 2.71
C SER A 617 22.26 65.83 1.28
N LEU A 618 22.38 66.77 0.35
CA LEU A 618 22.11 66.64 -1.08
C LEU A 618 23.34 67.14 -1.88
N ARG A 619 24.56 66.91 -1.36
CA ARG A 619 25.78 67.41 -2.01
C ARG A 619 26.00 66.73 -3.34
N ASP A 620 26.29 67.51 -4.38
CA ASP A 620 26.53 67.02 -5.75
C ASP A 620 25.40 66.12 -6.30
N ALA A 621 24.20 66.17 -5.71
CA ALA A 621 23.04 65.39 -6.15
C ALA A 621 22.42 66.01 -7.41
N ASP A 622 21.87 65.18 -8.29
CA ASP A 622 21.19 65.64 -9.50
C ASP A 622 19.67 65.70 -9.28
N LEU A 623 19.13 66.91 -9.11
CA LEU A 623 17.70 67.15 -8.91
C LEU A 623 17.01 67.69 -10.17
N GLU A 624 17.59 67.55 -11.37
CA GLU A 624 17.00 68.11 -12.60
C GLU A 624 15.52 67.72 -12.74
N GLY A 625 14.65 68.72 -12.90
CA GLY A 625 13.22 68.49 -13.12
C GLY A 625 12.44 67.92 -11.92
N CYS A 626 13.01 67.92 -10.71
CA CYS A 626 12.30 67.48 -9.50
C CYS A 626 11.19 68.44 -9.07
N THR A 627 10.18 67.91 -8.39
CA THR A 627 9.17 68.72 -7.68
C THR A 627 9.42 68.67 -6.17
N LEU A 628 9.56 69.84 -5.52
CA LEU A 628 9.80 70.00 -4.08
C LEU A 628 8.58 70.60 -3.33
N HIS A 629 7.37 70.48 -3.90
CA HIS A 629 6.18 71.18 -3.38
C HIS A 629 5.86 70.80 -1.92
N GLY A 630 5.81 71.81 -1.03
CA GLY A 630 5.51 71.62 0.39
C GLY A 630 6.64 71.01 1.21
N SER A 631 7.81 70.75 0.62
CA SER A 631 9.01 70.26 1.32
C SER A 631 9.85 71.44 1.80
N SER A 632 10.19 71.48 3.09
CA SER A 632 11.07 72.54 3.63
C SER A 632 12.53 72.12 3.50
N GLU A 633 13.29 72.82 2.67
CA GLU A 633 14.74 72.65 2.51
C GLU A 633 15.55 73.34 3.64
N HIS A 634 14.89 73.88 4.67
CA HIS A 634 15.58 74.49 5.80
C HIS A 634 16.49 73.47 6.50
N GLU A 635 17.77 73.83 6.70
CA GLU A 635 18.83 72.94 7.22
C GLU A 635 19.29 71.81 6.29
N ALA A 636 18.82 71.76 5.04
CA ALA A 636 19.36 70.85 4.03
C ALA A 636 20.65 71.41 3.39
N THR A 637 21.62 70.54 3.09
CA THR A 637 22.87 70.93 2.43
C THR A 637 22.80 70.65 0.92
N LEU A 638 22.82 71.71 0.10
CA LEU A 638 22.65 71.62 -1.37
C LEU A 638 23.94 71.94 -2.16
N THR A 639 25.12 71.91 -1.53
CA THR A 639 26.38 72.30 -2.18
C THR A 639 26.66 71.43 -3.40
N GLY A 640 26.81 72.03 -4.58
CA GLY A 640 27.10 71.33 -5.84
C GLY A 640 25.90 70.63 -6.48
N ALA A 641 24.70 70.70 -5.88
CA ALA A 641 23.51 70.05 -6.40
C ALA A 641 23.03 70.69 -7.73
N ASN A 642 22.61 69.87 -8.69
CA ASN A 642 21.96 70.35 -9.92
C ASN A 642 20.49 70.68 -9.65
N LEU A 643 20.14 71.96 -9.68
CA LEU A 643 18.78 72.46 -9.41
C LEU A 643 18.03 72.90 -10.68
N THR A 644 18.50 72.49 -11.85
CA THR A 644 17.92 72.88 -13.13
C THR A 644 16.47 72.40 -13.25
N HIS A 645 15.54 73.29 -13.60
CA HIS A 645 14.10 72.98 -13.72
C HIS A 645 13.42 72.39 -12.46
N VAL A 646 13.98 72.62 -11.26
CA VAL A 646 13.32 72.22 -10.01
C VAL A 646 12.09 73.07 -9.74
N SER A 647 10.94 72.42 -9.60
CA SER A 647 9.65 73.06 -9.26
C SER A 647 9.47 73.12 -7.75
N ARG A 648 9.51 74.33 -7.17
CA ARG A 648 9.31 74.56 -5.72
C ARG A 648 7.84 74.73 -5.37
N THR A 649 7.53 75.01 -4.11
CA THR A 649 6.16 75.16 -3.59
C THR A 649 5.35 76.20 -4.36
N ASP A 650 4.36 75.74 -5.14
CA ASP A 650 3.28 76.58 -5.65
C ASP A 650 2.35 77.03 -4.52
N ALA A 651 2.37 78.34 -4.24
CA ALA A 651 1.58 78.96 -3.17
C ALA A 651 0.05 78.85 -3.37
N ARG A 652 -0.44 78.81 -4.62
CA ARG A 652 -1.88 78.64 -4.90
C ARG A 652 -2.30 77.21 -4.65
N ARG A 653 -1.49 76.25 -5.12
CA ARG A 653 -1.69 74.84 -4.82
C ARG A 653 -1.67 74.61 -3.30
N GLU A 654 -0.68 75.16 -2.61
CA GLU A 654 -0.56 75.02 -1.16
C GLU A 654 -1.73 75.67 -0.40
N ALA A 655 -2.19 76.86 -0.82
CA ALA A 655 -3.36 77.51 -0.22
C ALA A 655 -4.65 76.71 -0.45
N ALA A 656 -4.81 76.12 -1.63
CA ALA A 656 -5.94 75.24 -1.94
C ALA A 656 -5.88 73.94 -1.12
N GLU A 657 -4.69 73.36 -0.92
CA GLU A 657 -4.49 72.15 -0.12
C GLU A 657 -4.73 72.38 1.38
N ARG A 658 -4.40 73.57 1.90
CA ARG A 658 -4.67 73.98 3.29
C ARG A 658 -6.11 74.41 3.53
N PHE A 659 -6.90 74.61 2.47
CA PHE A 659 -8.29 75.05 2.59
C PHE A 659 -9.14 73.99 3.30
N ARG A 660 -9.72 74.36 4.44
CA ARG A 660 -10.73 73.57 5.15
C ARG A 660 -12.07 74.28 4.96
N PRO A 661 -13.02 73.75 4.16
CA PRO A 661 -14.33 74.40 4.02
C PRO A 661 -15.04 74.44 5.37
N GLN A 662 -15.61 75.58 5.73
CA GLN A 662 -16.46 75.69 6.92
C GLN A 662 -17.68 74.78 6.72
N ARG A 663 -17.93 73.85 7.66
CA ARG A 663 -19.18 73.07 7.67
C ARG A 663 -20.34 74.06 7.72
N ARG A 664 -21.17 74.10 6.67
CA ARG A 664 -22.50 74.72 6.77
C ARG A 664 -23.27 73.95 7.85
N GLY A 665 -23.75 74.67 8.87
CA GLY A 665 -24.72 74.12 9.81
C GLY A 665 -25.97 73.61 9.06
N PRO A 666 -26.79 72.74 9.69
CA PRO A 666 -27.96 72.17 9.04
C PRO A 666 -28.89 73.28 8.52
N LEU A 667 -29.41 73.07 7.31
CA LEU A 667 -30.40 73.96 6.68
C LEU A 667 -31.66 74.05 7.57
N PRO A 668 -32.21 75.25 7.80
CA PRO A 668 -33.40 75.41 8.63
C PRO A 668 -34.67 75.21 7.81
N GLU A 669 -35.08 73.97 7.55
CA GLU A 669 -36.46 73.65 7.13
C GLU A 669 -36.87 72.28 7.70
N GLU A 670 -37.55 72.31 8.84
CA GLU A 670 -38.68 71.45 9.19
C GLU A 670 -39.29 71.98 10.51
N ARG A 671 -40.08 73.05 10.37
CA ARG A 671 -41.08 73.48 11.35
C ARG A 671 -42.43 73.49 10.63
N ALA A 672 -43.13 72.36 10.66
CA ALA A 672 -44.59 72.24 10.69
C ALA A 672 -44.95 70.78 10.97
#